data_AF-A0A534SD55-F1
#
_entry.id   AF-A0A534SD55-F1
#
_cell.length_a   1.000
_cell.length_b   1.000
_cell.length_c   1.000
_cell.angle_alpha   90.00
_cell.angle_beta   90.00
_cell.angle_gamma   90.00
#
_symmetry.space_group_name_H-M   'P 1'
#
loop_
_entity.id
_entity.type
_entity.pdbx_description
1 polymer ?
#
loop_
_entity_poly.entity_id
_entity_poly.type
_entity_poly.pdbx_seq_one_letter_code
_entity_poly.pdbx_strand_id
1 'polypeptide(L)'
;MPRRYGGAEQPPDPLKSAIIAEEFRRARAPFEIVGQGPSMLVPTLLEHGTEAQKDRFIRDTLLGTVRWCQGYSEPGAGSDLASLRTRAVLDGGHWVVNGQKIWTSNAQDADWMFALVRTEPEKPRHDGLSYFLIDMNTPGIDVRPLRQMTGDADFNEVFLENVRVPEDSVVGRRGQDAADVRRPRDARAGTRTRRTARHPGPGHPQPPGRARGAAGRRRASRPPPAHDERARDGGGPREPGHQALLDGARLRHREARHGRRGRPRAARAGRGECPGHGHVRARLHVVARRADRRRGRQHPAQHHRRAGSRAASRFPEVGPDRARDMDFGLSDDQLLLKDTVRRYLESECPTTRVRAIMESETGHDPALWQGLADLGVAGLAIQTAHGGSGLELLELALAAEELGSACTPGPFLACAMAAAALVAGGDADTQSRWLPPLAAGQAIVTLALAEEGGVWDAARLTTRARDGRLDGRKPFVPAASIADAILVAAQDEGGPGLWLVARGAAGVDVAPLRGTDMTRRLDTVGFTATPGTKLAAGRAAIDRARDAGLVLLAADAYGGARRCLDMTVRYALSREQFGQPIGAFQGVKHQLADLATELEPALSLWWYAAHAHDHVPERAERHAALAKAHLTDLYDRATRVATELHGGIGFTWEYDLHLWFRRAVFDRSFLGDAESHRLRAADLAGW
;
A
#
# COMPACT_ATOMS: atom_id res chain seq x y z
N MET A 1 -32.97 -2.69 20.06
CA MET A 1 -33.89 -1.65 19.54
C MET A 1 -35.34 -2.02 19.89
N PRO A 2 -36.17 -1.07 20.37
CA PRO A 2 -37.59 -1.29 20.69
C PRO A 2 -38.45 -1.72 19.48
N ARG A 3 -39.50 -2.51 19.71
CA ARG A 3 -40.43 -3.02 18.68
C ARG A 3 -41.25 -1.92 18.04
N ARG A 4 -41.62 -0.89 18.83
CA ARG A 4 -42.35 0.29 18.32
C ARG A 4 -41.65 0.98 17.15
N TYR A 5 -40.32 0.85 17.08
CA TYR A 5 -39.48 1.41 16.02
C TYR A 5 -39.02 0.38 14.96
N GLY A 6 -39.56 -0.84 14.97
CA GLY A 6 -39.16 -1.91 14.03
C GLY A 6 -37.99 -2.77 14.52
N GLY A 7 -37.53 -2.59 15.76
CA GLY A 7 -36.49 -3.42 16.37
C GLY A 7 -37.01 -4.76 16.90
N ALA A 8 -36.08 -5.69 17.16
CA ALA A 8 -36.42 -7.01 17.67
C ALA A 8 -36.62 -7.09 19.21
N GLU A 9 -36.34 -6.02 19.96
CA GLU A 9 -36.32 -6.00 21.44
C GLU A 9 -35.43 -7.08 22.08
N GLN A 10 -34.41 -7.52 21.36
CA GLN A 10 -33.46 -8.51 21.85
C GLN A 10 -32.30 -7.83 22.58
N PRO A 11 -31.71 -8.49 23.59
CA PRO A 11 -30.44 -8.06 24.16
C PRO A 11 -29.32 -8.11 23.10
N PRO A 12 -28.28 -7.28 23.22
CA PRO A 12 -27.13 -7.33 22.31
C PRO A 12 -26.46 -8.71 22.34
N ASP A 13 -26.21 -9.29 21.17
CA ASP A 13 -25.55 -10.58 21.00
C ASP A 13 -24.44 -10.47 19.93
N PRO A 14 -23.18 -10.24 20.36
CA PRO A 14 -22.06 -10.06 19.44
C PRO A 14 -21.81 -11.26 18.52
N LEU A 15 -22.14 -12.48 18.98
CA LEU A 15 -21.94 -13.68 18.20
C LEU A 15 -22.92 -13.75 17.03
N LYS A 16 -24.19 -13.41 17.27
CA LYS A 16 -25.18 -13.33 16.19
C LYS A 16 -24.82 -12.28 15.16
N SER A 17 -24.39 -11.09 15.58
CA SER A 17 -23.92 -10.04 14.65
C SER A 17 -22.74 -10.51 13.81
N ALA A 18 -21.79 -11.25 14.40
CA ALA A 18 -20.65 -11.81 13.67
C ALA A 18 -21.09 -12.86 12.63
N ILE A 19 -22.02 -13.76 12.98
CA ILE A 19 -22.58 -14.77 12.08
C ILE A 19 -23.30 -14.12 10.90
N ILE A 20 -24.15 -13.11 11.15
CA ILE A 20 -24.86 -12.42 10.07
C ILE A 20 -23.86 -11.71 9.15
N ALA A 21 -22.87 -11.00 9.72
CA ALA A 21 -21.83 -10.33 8.94
C ALA A 21 -20.99 -11.32 8.10
N GLU A 22 -20.77 -12.54 8.59
CA GLU A 22 -20.10 -13.61 7.82
C GLU A 22 -20.92 -14.04 6.61
N GLU A 23 -22.23 -14.28 6.78
CA GLU A 23 -23.12 -14.68 5.68
C GLU A 23 -23.24 -13.57 4.61
N PHE A 24 -23.33 -12.30 5.02
CA PHE A 24 -23.31 -11.17 4.07
C PHE A 24 -22.00 -11.12 3.27
N ARG A 25 -20.85 -11.25 3.95
CA ARG A 25 -19.53 -11.28 3.27
C ARG A 25 -19.42 -12.45 2.31
N ARG A 26 -19.89 -13.64 2.71
CA ARG A 26 -19.89 -14.85 1.89
C ARG A 26 -20.74 -14.68 0.64
N ALA A 27 -21.91 -14.05 0.77
CA ALA A 27 -22.80 -13.75 -0.35
C ALA A 27 -22.32 -12.56 -1.20
N ARG A 28 -21.29 -11.82 -0.75
CA ARG A 28 -20.89 -10.52 -1.31
C ARG A 28 -22.07 -9.54 -1.39
N ALA A 29 -23.00 -9.64 -0.44
CA ALA A 29 -24.11 -8.72 -0.35
C ALA A 29 -23.55 -7.32 -0.01
N PRO A 30 -24.12 -6.23 -0.58
CA PRO A 30 -23.87 -4.90 -0.05
C PRO A 30 -24.15 -4.94 1.47
N PHE A 31 -23.22 -4.41 2.26
CA PHE A 31 -23.25 -4.50 3.73
C PHE A 31 -24.62 -4.09 4.30
N GLU A 32 -24.95 -4.59 5.49
CA GLU A 32 -26.07 -4.08 6.29
C GLU A 32 -26.06 -2.54 6.30
N ILE A 33 -27.24 -1.90 6.30
CA ILE A 33 -27.37 -0.45 6.53
C ILE A 33 -26.98 -0.16 7.99
N VAL A 34 -25.68 -0.18 8.28
CA VAL A 34 -25.13 0.36 9.52
C VAL A 34 -24.55 1.72 9.21
N GLY A 35 -25.43 2.62 8.77
CA GLY A 35 -25.09 4.03 8.59
C GLY A 35 -24.80 4.72 9.92
N GLN A 36 -24.30 5.95 9.86
CA GLN A 36 -24.03 6.77 11.05
C GLN A 36 -25.31 7.03 11.87
N GLY A 37 -26.48 7.06 11.22
CA GLY A 37 -27.78 7.16 11.87
C GLY A 37 -28.07 6.00 12.85
N PRO A 38 -28.23 4.74 12.36
CA PRO A 38 -28.50 3.59 13.23
C PRO A 38 -27.45 3.34 14.31
N SER A 39 -26.17 3.57 13.99
CA SER A 39 -25.05 3.23 14.90
C SER A 39 -24.70 4.30 15.92
N MET A 40 -24.95 5.59 15.61
CA MET A 40 -24.54 6.70 16.48
C MET A 40 -25.73 7.54 16.95
N LEU A 41 -26.57 7.99 16.02
CA LEU A 41 -27.68 8.88 16.36
C LEU A 41 -28.78 8.16 17.16
N VAL A 42 -29.24 6.99 16.70
CA VAL A 42 -30.37 6.28 17.33
C VAL A 42 -30.12 5.99 18.81
N PRO A 43 -28.93 5.48 19.24
CA PRO A 43 -28.60 5.36 20.65
C PRO A 43 -28.71 6.69 21.41
N THR A 44 -28.19 7.79 20.85
CA THR A 44 -28.26 9.13 21.46
C THR A 44 -29.69 9.61 21.60
N LEU A 45 -30.54 9.41 20.59
CA LEU A 45 -31.96 9.79 20.67
C LEU A 45 -32.72 8.95 21.69
N LEU A 46 -32.44 7.65 21.81
CA LEU A 46 -33.07 6.79 22.81
C LEU A 46 -32.76 7.25 24.24
N GLU A 47 -31.52 7.68 24.49
CA GLU A 47 -31.06 8.10 25.82
C GLU A 47 -31.43 9.55 26.15
N HIS A 48 -31.27 10.47 25.20
CA HIS A 48 -31.34 11.92 25.44
C HIS A 48 -32.38 12.67 24.62
N GLY A 49 -32.96 12.03 23.59
CA GLY A 49 -33.96 12.66 22.72
C GLY A 49 -35.30 12.85 23.42
N THR A 50 -36.05 13.86 22.97
CA THR A 50 -37.47 14.03 23.35
C THR A 50 -38.31 12.93 22.69
N GLU A 51 -39.49 12.61 23.22
CA GLU A 51 -40.36 11.61 22.56
C GLU A 51 -40.73 12.04 21.13
N ALA A 52 -40.92 13.33 20.87
CA ALA A 52 -41.15 13.85 19.51
C ALA A 52 -39.96 13.58 18.56
N GLN A 53 -38.72 13.78 19.01
CA GLN A 53 -37.53 13.45 18.22
C GLN A 53 -37.40 11.94 17.98
N LYS A 54 -37.66 11.12 19.00
CA LYS A 54 -37.61 9.65 18.89
C LYS A 54 -38.62 9.13 17.87
N ASP A 55 -39.87 9.62 17.95
CA ASP A 55 -40.95 9.20 17.07
C ASP A 55 -40.75 9.69 15.64
N ARG A 56 -40.15 10.86 15.45
CA ARG A 56 -39.81 11.41 14.14
C ARG A 56 -38.68 10.63 13.44
N PHE A 57 -37.61 10.30 14.16
CA PHE A 57 -36.36 9.91 13.50
C PHE A 57 -36.00 8.42 13.61
N ILE A 58 -36.33 7.73 14.71
CA ILE A 58 -35.73 6.41 14.97
C ILE A 58 -36.20 5.37 13.95
N ARG A 59 -37.51 5.28 13.69
CA ARG A 59 -38.07 4.26 12.79
C ARG A 59 -37.51 4.43 11.37
N ASP A 60 -37.57 5.63 10.83
CA ASP A 60 -37.15 5.92 9.46
C ASP A 60 -35.64 5.75 9.28
N THR A 61 -34.87 6.06 10.31
CA THR A 61 -33.42 5.80 10.35
C THR A 61 -33.13 4.29 10.30
N LEU A 62 -33.87 3.46 11.05
CA LEU A 62 -33.69 2.01 11.07
C LEU A 62 -34.15 1.32 9.77
N LEU A 63 -35.15 1.89 9.09
CA LEU A 63 -35.62 1.42 7.79
C LEU A 63 -34.75 1.91 6.62
N GLY A 64 -33.82 2.84 6.87
CA GLY A 64 -32.96 3.44 5.84
C GLY A 64 -33.67 4.42 4.91
N THR A 65 -34.87 4.90 5.29
CA THR A 65 -35.61 5.92 4.53
C THR A 65 -35.10 7.33 4.76
N VAL A 66 -34.32 7.55 5.83
CA VAL A 66 -33.59 8.79 6.10
C VAL A 66 -32.10 8.51 6.16
N ARG A 67 -31.33 9.27 5.38
CA ARG A 67 -29.87 9.23 5.33
C ARG A 67 -29.28 10.30 6.22
N TRP A 68 -28.22 9.92 6.93
CA TRP A 68 -27.57 10.77 7.93
C TRP A 68 -26.10 10.98 7.60
N CYS A 69 -25.62 12.18 7.89
CA CYS A 69 -24.21 12.50 7.96
C CYS A 69 -23.82 13.10 9.32
N GLN A 70 -22.51 13.08 9.63
CA GLN A 70 -21.97 13.54 10.90
C GLN A 70 -21.13 14.82 10.74
N GLY A 71 -21.50 15.86 11.48
CA GLY A 71 -20.81 17.15 11.53
C GLY A 71 -19.96 17.34 12.79
N TYR A 72 -18.99 16.46 13.04
CA TYR A 72 -18.13 16.55 14.24
C TYR A 72 -16.81 17.27 13.97
N SER A 73 -16.07 16.84 12.95
CA SER A 73 -14.75 17.39 12.67
C SER A 73 -14.82 18.73 11.95
N GLU A 74 -13.85 19.60 12.26
CA GLU A 74 -13.72 20.94 11.68
C GLU A 74 -12.28 21.17 11.20
N PRO A 75 -12.07 22.07 10.23
CA PRO A 75 -10.74 22.52 9.85
C PRO A 75 -9.96 23.01 11.07
N GLY A 76 -8.75 22.48 11.26
CA GLY A 76 -7.87 22.83 12.39
C GLY A 76 -8.16 22.12 13.71
N ALA A 77 -9.39 21.67 13.99
CA ALA A 77 -9.72 20.96 15.24
C ALA A 77 -9.52 19.44 15.14
N GLY A 78 -9.83 18.81 14.00
CA GLY A 78 -9.65 17.37 13.81
C GLY A 78 -10.41 16.53 14.85
N SER A 79 -9.68 15.76 15.66
CA SER A 79 -10.23 14.94 16.76
C SER A 79 -10.31 15.67 18.10
N ASP A 80 -9.80 16.89 18.19
CA ASP A 80 -9.90 17.76 19.36
C ASP A 80 -11.24 18.51 19.38
N LEU A 81 -12.29 17.79 19.81
CA LEU A 81 -13.65 18.36 19.92
C LEU A 81 -13.72 19.57 20.87
N ALA A 82 -12.75 19.76 21.77
CA ALA A 82 -12.76 20.95 22.64
C ALA A 82 -12.46 22.24 21.86
N SER A 83 -11.79 22.13 20.71
CA SER A 83 -11.36 23.26 19.89
C SER A 83 -12.33 23.62 18.77
N LEU A 84 -13.55 23.05 18.77
CA LEU A 84 -14.59 23.36 17.78
C LEU A 84 -15.00 24.84 17.84
N ARG A 85 -15.16 25.44 16.67
CA ARG A 85 -15.49 26.84 16.40
C ARG A 85 -16.87 27.02 15.77
N THR A 86 -17.47 25.98 15.17
CA THR A 86 -18.87 26.08 14.70
C THR A 86 -19.75 26.46 15.88
N ARG A 87 -20.55 27.52 15.69
CA ARG A 87 -21.34 28.14 16.76
C ARG A 87 -22.79 28.29 16.36
N ALA A 88 -23.67 28.33 17.35
CA ALA A 88 -25.07 28.67 17.15
C ALA A 88 -25.54 29.68 18.20
N VAL A 89 -26.34 30.65 17.76
CA VAL A 89 -26.97 31.66 18.61
C VAL A 89 -28.48 31.56 18.45
N LEU A 90 -29.21 31.63 19.56
CA LEU A 90 -30.67 31.60 19.55
C LEU A 90 -31.21 32.99 19.19
N ASP A 91 -32.05 33.05 18.15
CA ASP A 91 -32.69 34.25 17.62
C ASP A 91 -34.14 33.93 17.21
N GLY A 92 -35.10 34.47 17.95
CA GLY A 92 -36.54 34.36 17.61
C GLY A 92 -37.05 32.92 17.51
N GLY A 93 -36.69 32.05 18.47
CA GLY A 93 -37.10 30.64 18.50
C GLY A 93 -36.38 29.74 17.48
N HIS A 94 -35.34 30.27 16.82
CA HIS A 94 -34.48 29.52 15.89
C HIS A 94 -33.02 29.66 16.31
N TRP A 95 -32.25 28.61 16.10
CA TRP A 95 -30.80 28.66 16.16
C TRP A 95 -30.23 29.09 14.82
N VAL A 96 -29.35 30.09 14.83
CA VAL A 96 -28.58 30.51 13.66
C VAL A 96 -27.20 29.88 13.75
N VAL A 97 -26.96 28.83 12.96
CA VAL A 97 -25.72 28.05 12.97
C VAL A 97 -24.74 28.63 11.94
N ASN A 98 -23.50 28.86 12.38
CA ASN A 98 -22.41 29.35 11.54
C ASN A 98 -21.12 28.56 11.80
N GLY A 99 -20.49 28.07 10.73
CA GLY A 99 -19.21 27.35 10.81
C GLY A 99 -18.93 26.50 9.59
N GLN A 100 -17.98 25.57 9.76
CA GLN A 100 -17.55 24.66 8.69
C GLN A 100 -17.23 23.30 9.31
N LYS A 101 -17.80 22.24 8.73
CA LYS A 101 -17.48 20.84 9.04
C LYS A 101 -16.65 20.24 7.91
N ILE A 102 -15.83 19.25 8.23
CA ILE A 102 -14.97 18.53 7.28
C ILE A 102 -14.90 17.06 7.67
N TRP A 103 -14.60 16.20 6.70
CA TRP A 103 -14.65 14.73 6.82
C TRP A 103 -16.07 14.21 7.05
N THR A 104 -17.08 14.98 6.64
CA THR A 104 -18.49 14.58 6.78
C THR A 104 -18.84 13.57 5.69
N SER A 105 -18.97 12.31 6.08
CA SER A 105 -19.30 11.21 5.17
C SER A 105 -20.69 11.38 4.55
N ASN A 106 -20.77 11.23 3.23
CA ASN A 106 -22.01 11.20 2.43
C ASN A 106 -22.91 12.43 2.60
N ALA A 107 -22.35 13.59 2.97
CA ALA A 107 -23.12 14.81 3.20
C ALA A 107 -23.93 15.24 1.98
N GLN A 108 -23.42 14.99 0.77
CA GLN A 108 -24.05 15.35 -0.49
C GLN A 108 -25.34 14.58 -0.76
N ASP A 109 -25.50 13.40 -0.14
CA ASP A 109 -26.65 12.52 -0.30
C ASP A 109 -27.48 12.39 0.98
N ALA A 110 -27.09 13.10 2.05
CA ALA A 110 -27.73 13.01 3.36
C ALA A 110 -28.96 13.92 3.45
N ASP A 111 -30.03 13.42 4.06
CA ASP A 111 -31.23 14.21 4.34
C ASP A 111 -31.03 15.06 5.60
N TRP A 112 -30.29 14.52 6.59
CA TRP A 112 -30.04 15.16 7.87
C TRP A 112 -28.58 15.05 8.30
N MET A 113 -28.13 16.05 9.04
CA MET A 113 -26.86 16.05 9.76
C MET A 113 -27.12 16.02 11.26
N PHE A 114 -26.36 15.21 11.99
CA PHE A 114 -26.17 15.43 13.42
C PHE A 114 -24.79 16.03 13.68
N ALA A 115 -24.71 17.10 14.47
CA ALA A 115 -23.50 17.89 14.63
C ALA A 115 -23.27 18.33 16.07
N LEU A 116 -22.00 18.51 16.44
CA LEU A 116 -21.62 19.20 17.67
C LEU A 116 -21.37 20.67 17.37
N VAL A 117 -22.04 21.55 18.10
CA VAL A 117 -22.02 23.00 17.86
C VAL A 117 -21.85 23.75 19.19
N ARG A 118 -21.03 24.79 19.20
CA ARG A 118 -20.81 25.63 20.38
C ARG A 118 -21.97 26.60 20.58
N THR A 119 -22.67 26.46 21.70
CA THR A 119 -23.78 27.35 22.09
C THR A 119 -23.45 28.17 23.35
N GLU A 120 -22.46 27.73 24.14
CA GLU A 120 -21.96 28.47 25.31
C GLU A 120 -20.46 28.78 25.12
N PRO A 121 -20.10 29.86 24.42
CA PRO A 121 -18.70 30.16 24.11
C PRO A 121 -17.83 30.45 25.33
N GLU A 122 -18.43 30.93 26.42
CA GLU A 122 -17.75 31.26 27.67
C GLU A 122 -17.38 30.02 28.50
N LYS A 123 -17.94 28.84 28.17
CA LYS A 123 -17.65 27.61 28.91
C LYS A 123 -16.37 26.93 28.36
N PRO A 124 -15.52 26.37 29.24
CA PRO A 124 -14.25 25.80 28.83
C PRO A 124 -14.39 24.42 28.15
N ARG A 125 -13.52 24.18 27.17
CA ARG A 125 -13.28 22.88 26.52
C ARG A 125 -14.55 22.23 25.91
N HIS A 126 -14.98 21.12 26.52
CA HIS A 126 -16.12 20.31 26.08
C HIS A 126 -17.44 20.82 26.65
N ASP A 127 -17.39 21.58 27.75
CA ASP A 127 -18.57 22.23 28.29
C ASP A 127 -18.96 23.37 27.34
N GLY A 128 -20.25 23.48 27.04
CA GLY A 128 -20.76 24.48 26.10
C GLY A 128 -20.95 24.04 24.65
N LEU A 129 -20.71 22.75 24.36
CA LEU A 129 -21.12 22.11 23.12
C LEU A 129 -22.52 21.51 23.27
N SER A 130 -23.32 21.64 22.21
CA SER A 130 -24.67 21.10 22.10
C SER A 130 -24.76 20.16 20.89
N TYR A 131 -25.61 19.13 20.99
CA TYR A 131 -25.87 18.20 19.91
C TYR A 131 -27.07 18.66 19.07
N PHE A 132 -26.86 18.90 17.78
CA PHE A 132 -27.86 19.43 16.86
C PHE A 132 -28.30 18.40 15.83
N LEU A 133 -29.57 18.43 15.45
CA LEU A 133 -30.12 17.84 14.23
C LEU A 133 -30.37 18.95 13.21
N ILE A 134 -29.81 18.85 12.03
CA ILE A 134 -29.85 19.89 11.00
C ILE A 134 -30.40 19.25 9.72
N ASP A 135 -31.47 19.81 9.15
CA ASP A 135 -31.98 19.42 7.84
C ASP A 135 -31.00 19.90 6.76
N MET A 136 -30.48 18.99 5.95
CA MET A 136 -29.46 19.30 4.94
C MET A 136 -30.00 20.16 3.79
N ASN A 137 -31.33 20.30 3.67
CA ASN A 137 -31.97 21.20 2.70
C ASN A 137 -32.18 22.63 3.24
N THR A 138 -31.76 22.91 4.48
CA THR A 138 -31.92 24.25 5.06
C THR A 138 -31.08 25.27 4.27
N PRO A 139 -31.64 26.43 3.87
CA PRO A 139 -30.87 27.48 3.21
C PRO A 139 -29.63 27.90 4.00
N GLY A 140 -28.52 28.12 3.30
CA GLY A 140 -27.22 28.47 3.90
C GLY A 140 -26.27 27.29 4.10
N ILE A 141 -26.68 26.07 3.75
CA ILE A 141 -25.81 24.88 3.72
C ILE A 141 -25.20 24.74 2.31
N ASP A 142 -23.86 24.72 2.24
CA ASP A 142 -23.10 24.39 1.01
C ASP A 142 -22.25 23.14 1.26
N VAL A 143 -22.39 22.13 0.41
CA VAL A 143 -21.69 20.84 0.54
C VAL A 143 -20.70 20.70 -0.60
N ARG A 144 -19.43 20.46 -0.26
CA ARG A 144 -18.35 20.27 -1.23
C ARG A 144 -17.72 18.89 -1.07
N PRO A 145 -17.92 17.98 -2.04
CA PRO A 145 -17.28 16.68 -2.04
C PRO A 145 -15.76 16.80 -2.09
N LEU A 146 -15.08 16.03 -1.24
CA LEU A 146 -13.64 15.88 -1.19
C LEU A 146 -13.26 14.60 -1.94
N ARG A 147 -12.57 14.77 -3.05
CA ARG A 147 -12.12 13.62 -3.85
C ARG A 147 -11.03 12.89 -3.08
N GLN A 148 -11.16 11.58 -2.99
CA GLN A 148 -10.23 10.71 -2.27
C GLN A 148 -9.15 10.17 -3.20
N MET A 149 -8.12 9.56 -2.61
CA MET A 149 -7.08 8.86 -3.34
C MET A 149 -7.58 7.65 -4.13
N THR A 150 -8.83 7.20 -3.97
CA THR A 150 -9.45 6.19 -4.85
C THR A 150 -9.96 6.80 -6.15
N GLY A 151 -10.35 8.07 -6.11
CA GLY A 151 -11.01 8.79 -7.19
C GLY A 151 -12.46 9.14 -6.87
N ASP A 152 -13.06 8.46 -5.87
CA ASP A 152 -14.42 8.68 -5.37
C ASP A 152 -14.47 9.86 -4.38
N ALA A 153 -15.66 10.27 -3.95
CA ALA A 153 -15.86 11.43 -3.08
C ALA A 153 -16.89 11.17 -1.97
N ASP A 154 -16.59 10.22 -1.08
CA ASP A 154 -17.51 9.90 0.03
C ASP A 154 -17.41 10.87 1.22
N PHE A 155 -16.37 11.72 1.27
CA PHE A 155 -16.22 12.72 2.33
C PHE A 155 -16.51 14.11 1.78
N ASN A 156 -16.95 15.01 2.65
CA ASN A 156 -17.32 16.36 2.26
C ASN A 156 -16.84 17.41 3.26
N GLU A 157 -16.67 18.62 2.76
CA GLU A 157 -16.80 19.83 3.55
C GLU A 157 -18.25 20.29 3.56
N VAL A 158 -18.72 20.79 4.69
CA VAL A 158 -20.04 21.37 4.82
C VAL A 158 -19.91 22.76 5.43
N PHE A 159 -20.27 23.78 4.67
CA PHE A 159 -20.29 25.16 5.10
C PHE A 159 -21.68 25.49 5.62
N LEU A 160 -21.74 26.14 6.77
CA LEU A 160 -22.98 26.55 7.43
C LEU A 160 -22.93 28.08 7.55
N GLU A 161 -23.70 28.78 6.73
CA GLU A 161 -23.79 30.24 6.74
C GLU A 161 -25.22 30.68 7.07
N ASN A 162 -25.41 31.21 8.28
CA ASN A 162 -26.71 31.66 8.80
C ASN A 162 -27.83 30.62 8.69
N VAL A 163 -27.48 29.33 8.86
CA VAL A 163 -28.42 28.21 8.77
C VAL A 163 -29.39 28.29 9.95
N ARG A 164 -30.67 28.53 9.68
CA ARG A 164 -31.71 28.68 10.71
C ARG A 164 -32.42 27.36 10.95
N VAL A 165 -32.22 26.77 12.15
CA VAL A 165 -32.91 25.54 12.56
C VAL A 165 -33.82 25.79 13.77
N PRO A 166 -34.95 25.09 13.91
CA PRO A 166 -35.85 25.24 15.06
C PRO A 166 -35.17 25.03 16.42
N GLU A 167 -35.68 25.65 17.49
CA GLU A 167 -35.13 25.50 18.84
C GLU A 167 -35.07 24.04 19.34
N ASP A 168 -36.05 23.22 18.95
CA ASP A 168 -36.15 21.79 19.30
C ASP A 168 -35.20 20.88 18.49
N SER A 169 -34.32 21.47 17.67
CA SER A 169 -33.24 20.76 16.97
C SER A 169 -32.12 20.30 17.89
N VAL A 170 -32.07 20.78 19.13
CA VAL A 170 -31.09 20.36 20.14
C VAL A 170 -31.54 19.04 20.77
N VAL A 171 -30.65 18.05 20.78
CA VAL A 171 -30.84 16.76 21.48
C VAL A 171 -30.16 16.85 22.84
N GLY A 172 -30.84 16.41 23.90
CA GLY A 172 -30.29 16.46 25.24
C GLY A 172 -30.31 17.87 25.84
N ARG A 173 -29.23 18.24 26.55
CA ARG A 173 -29.18 19.49 27.32
C ARG A 173 -28.16 20.44 26.70
N ARG A 174 -28.66 21.60 26.26
CA ARG A 174 -27.84 22.71 25.77
C ARG A 174 -26.54 22.89 26.60
N GLY A 175 -25.41 22.78 25.92
CA GLY A 175 -24.08 23.03 26.46
C GLY A 175 -23.52 21.94 27.37
N GLN A 176 -24.08 20.71 27.36
CA GLN A 176 -23.61 19.58 28.18
C GLN A 176 -23.30 18.30 27.37
N ASP A 177 -23.44 18.32 26.03
CA ASP A 177 -23.59 17.09 25.26
C ASP A 177 -22.27 16.41 24.83
N ALA A 178 -21.13 17.13 24.85
CA ALA A 178 -19.85 16.55 24.41
C ALA A 178 -19.27 15.49 25.37
N ALA A 179 -19.66 15.51 26.65
CA ALA A 179 -19.20 14.54 27.64
C ALA A 179 -20.04 13.24 27.63
N ASP A 180 -21.35 13.35 27.36
CA ASP A 180 -22.30 12.23 27.40
C ASP A 180 -22.30 11.41 26.10
N VAL A 181 -22.14 12.05 24.94
CA VAL A 181 -22.04 11.37 23.62
C VAL A 181 -20.82 10.45 23.53
N ARG A 182 -19.82 10.62 24.41
CA ARG A 182 -18.59 9.80 24.45
C ARG A 182 -18.73 8.50 25.24
N ARG A 183 -19.85 8.25 25.93
CA ARG A 183 -20.02 7.08 26.82
C ARG A 183 -21.28 6.27 26.53
N PRO A 184 -21.28 5.40 25.49
CA PRO A 184 -22.19 4.26 25.47
C PRO A 184 -21.89 3.40 26.72
N ARG A 185 -22.85 3.28 27.64
CA ARG A 185 -22.66 2.57 28.91
C ARG A 185 -22.42 1.07 28.75
N ASP A 186 -22.63 0.51 27.55
CA ASP A 186 -22.63 -0.94 27.30
C ASP A 186 -21.36 -1.54 26.67
N ALA A 187 -20.33 -0.74 26.39
CA ALA A 187 -19.04 -1.28 25.90
C ALA A 187 -18.17 -1.94 27.01
N ARG A 188 -18.70 -2.12 28.24
CA ARG A 188 -17.98 -2.74 29.39
C ARG A 188 -18.41 -4.18 29.70
N ALA A 189 -19.18 -4.83 28.83
CA ALA A 189 -19.53 -6.24 28.97
C ALA A 189 -18.82 -7.11 27.92
N GLY A 190 -17.48 -7.11 27.94
CA GLY A 190 -16.68 -7.98 27.11
C GLY A 190 -15.21 -7.88 27.49
N THR A 191 -14.61 -8.99 27.90
CA THR A 191 -13.16 -9.12 28.22
C THR A 191 -12.63 -8.33 29.42
N ARG A 192 -13.02 -8.73 30.65
CA ARG A 192 -12.08 -8.73 31.78
C ARG A 192 -11.33 -10.06 31.79
N THR A 193 -10.27 -10.16 30.98
CA THR A 193 -9.20 -11.12 31.26
C THR A 193 -8.57 -10.75 32.60
N ARG A 194 -8.73 -11.62 33.60
CA ARG A 194 -8.01 -11.54 34.87
C ARG A 194 -6.50 -11.47 34.57
N ARG A 195 -5.89 -10.29 34.68
CA ARG A 195 -4.44 -10.18 34.86
C ARG A 195 -4.11 -10.85 36.18
N THR A 196 -3.53 -12.03 36.11
CA THR A 196 -2.81 -12.67 37.21
C THR A 196 -1.76 -11.68 37.72
N ALA A 197 -1.91 -11.28 38.98
CA ALA A 197 -0.91 -10.52 39.70
C ALA A 197 0.38 -11.35 39.75
N ARG A 198 1.48 -10.79 39.25
CA ARG A 198 2.83 -11.30 39.51
C ARG A 198 3.18 -10.93 40.94
N HIS A 199 3.31 -11.93 41.80
CA HIS A 199 3.93 -11.78 43.11
C HIS A 199 5.44 -11.46 42.97
N PRO A 200 6.04 -10.68 43.89
CA PRO A 200 7.48 -10.51 44.00
C PRO A 200 8.12 -11.79 44.57
N GLY A 201 9.34 -12.10 44.13
CA GLY A 201 10.09 -13.29 44.57
C GLY A 201 10.47 -13.27 46.06
N PRO A 202 10.66 -14.43 46.70
CA PRO A 202 10.92 -14.51 48.14
C PRO A 202 12.42 -14.47 48.46
N GLY A 203 12.75 -13.76 49.54
CA GLY A 203 14.02 -13.90 50.26
C GLY A 203 14.07 -15.21 51.06
N HIS A 204 15.31 -15.63 51.35
CA HIS A 204 15.69 -16.89 52.01
C HIS A 204 15.18 -17.04 53.47
N PRO A 205 15.16 -18.28 54.03
CA PRO A 205 14.22 -18.73 55.06
C PRO A 205 14.80 -18.82 56.47
N GLN A 206 13.92 -18.89 57.48
CA GLN A 206 14.18 -19.59 58.74
C GLN A 206 12.93 -20.38 59.23
N PRO A 207 13.11 -21.54 59.90
CA PRO A 207 12.05 -22.53 60.13
C PRO A 207 11.41 -22.41 61.52
N PRO A 208 10.20 -22.96 61.69
CA PRO A 208 10.04 -24.17 62.52
C PRO A 208 9.02 -25.12 61.87
N GLY A 209 8.75 -26.35 62.26
CA GLY A 209 9.02 -27.16 63.43
C GLY A 209 8.19 -28.42 63.21
N ARG A 210 8.75 -29.59 63.53
CA ARG A 210 8.15 -30.90 63.25
C ARG A 210 6.92 -31.17 64.12
N ALA A 211 6.00 -31.93 63.52
CA ALA A 211 5.44 -33.20 64.00
C ALA A 211 3.93 -33.28 64.28
N ARG A 212 3.45 -34.51 64.03
CA ARG A 212 2.15 -35.16 64.34
C ARG A 212 1.10 -34.93 63.25
N GLY A 213 0.65 -35.91 62.46
CA GLY A 213 0.73 -37.36 62.55
C GLY A 213 -0.58 -37.95 63.09
N ALA A 214 -1.41 -38.45 62.16
CA ALA A 214 -2.16 -39.72 62.19
C ALA A 214 -3.67 -39.67 61.89
N ALA A 215 -4.06 -40.66 61.07
CA ALA A 215 -5.38 -41.28 60.86
C ALA A 215 -6.43 -40.47 60.06
N GLY A 216 -7.11 -41.02 59.04
CA GLY A 216 -7.13 -42.36 58.46
C GLY A 216 -8.56 -42.74 58.03
N ARG A 217 -8.67 -43.34 56.83
CA ARG A 217 -9.80 -44.15 56.27
C ARG A 217 -10.99 -43.36 55.68
N ARG A 218 -11.68 -43.78 54.59
CA ARG A 218 -11.59 -44.88 53.60
C ARG A 218 -12.65 -44.63 52.47
N ARG A 219 -12.33 -45.10 51.25
CA ARG A 219 -13.17 -45.75 50.18
C ARG A 219 -14.28 -44.92 49.48
N ALA A 220 -14.21 -44.73 48.15
CA ALA A 220 -14.70 -45.58 47.03
C ALA A 220 -16.26 -45.61 46.95
N SER A 221 -16.98 -45.45 45.83
CA SER A 221 -16.75 -45.69 44.39
C SER A 221 -18.05 -45.30 43.62
N ARG A 222 -17.98 -45.33 42.26
CA ARG A 222 -19.06 -45.62 41.26
C ARG A 222 -19.73 -44.45 40.46
N PRO A 223 -20.29 -44.72 39.24
CA PRO A 223 -19.87 -44.14 37.94
C PRO A 223 -21.07 -43.51 37.14
N PRO A 224 -20.98 -43.19 35.82
CA PRO A 224 -22.02 -42.44 35.10
C PRO A 224 -23.03 -43.35 34.36
N PRO A 225 -24.19 -42.83 33.90
CA PRO A 225 -25.07 -43.57 32.99
C PRO A 225 -25.11 -43.00 31.57
N ALA A 226 -25.53 -43.86 30.65
CA ALA A 226 -25.82 -43.63 29.25
C ALA A 226 -27.25 -44.10 28.90
N HIS A 227 -27.83 -43.51 27.86
CA HIS A 227 -28.93 -43.91 26.95
C HIS A 227 -30.29 -44.44 27.48
N ASP A 228 -31.40 -43.94 26.91
CA ASP A 228 -32.42 -44.80 26.28
C ASP A 228 -33.33 -44.06 25.27
N GLU A 229 -33.81 -44.80 24.27
CA GLU A 229 -34.82 -44.45 23.25
C GLU A 229 -36.22 -44.99 23.65
N ARG A 230 -37.32 -44.37 23.18
CA ARG A 230 -38.52 -45.02 22.56
C ARG A 230 -39.66 -44.01 22.24
N ALA A 231 -40.54 -44.45 21.34
CA ALA A 231 -41.41 -43.69 20.43
C ALA A 231 -42.94 -43.79 20.69
N ARG A 232 -43.72 -43.13 19.79
CA ARG A 232 -45.18 -43.22 19.43
C ARG A 232 -46.11 -42.20 20.11
N ASP A 233 -47.17 -41.60 19.52
CA ASP A 233 -47.90 -41.70 18.23
C ASP A 233 -48.82 -40.45 18.07
N GLY A 234 -49.27 -40.12 16.84
CA GLY A 234 -50.61 -39.53 16.61
C GLY A 234 -50.82 -38.32 15.66
N GLY A 235 -51.23 -38.58 14.40
CA GLY A 235 -52.40 -37.96 13.74
C GLY A 235 -52.26 -36.67 12.88
N GLY A 236 -52.37 -36.80 11.53
CA GLY A 236 -52.57 -35.72 10.53
C GLY A 236 -54.02 -35.19 10.44
N PRO A 237 -54.45 -34.41 9.40
CA PRO A 237 -54.35 -34.71 7.93
C PRO A 237 -53.87 -33.54 7.01
N ARG A 238 -53.06 -33.77 5.95
CA ARG A 238 -53.34 -33.97 4.47
C ARG A 238 -53.99 -32.76 3.74
N GLU A 239 -53.25 -31.98 2.93
CA GLU A 239 -52.95 -32.07 1.45
C GLU A 239 -54.10 -31.59 0.51
N PRO A 240 -53.94 -31.25 -0.81
CA PRO A 240 -52.80 -31.39 -1.76
C PRO A 240 -52.51 -30.08 -2.58
N GLY A 241 -51.59 -29.91 -3.54
CA GLY A 241 -50.63 -30.73 -4.29
C GLY A 241 -50.43 -30.14 -5.70
N HIS A 242 -49.18 -30.06 -6.20
CA HIS A 242 -48.86 -30.37 -7.61
C HIS A 242 -47.34 -30.56 -7.84
N GLN A 243 -47.00 -31.84 -7.98
CA GLN A 243 -45.88 -32.44 -8.75
C GLN A 243 -45.94 -32.07 -10.24
N ALA A 244 -44.93 -32.25 -11.11
CA ALA A 244 -43.58 -32.84 -11.07
C ALA A 244 -42.92 -32.55 -12.44
N LEU A 245 -41.59 -32.67 -12.53
CA LEU A 245 -40.94 -33.60 -13.48
C LEU A 245 -39.46 -33.78 -13.13
N LEU A 246 -39.15 -35.01 -12.72
CA LEU A 246 -37.83 -35.63 -12.58
C LEU A 246 -37.44 -36.29 -13.91
N ASP A 247 -36.15 -36.43 -14.21
CA ASP A 247 -35.41 -37.69 -14.04
C ASP A 247 -34.18 -37.84 -14.98
N GLY A 248 -33.18 -38.56 -14.45
CA GLY A 248 -32.16 -39.29 -15.21
C GLY A 248 -30.71 -39.09 -14.72
N ALA A 249 -30.24 -39.76 -13.64
CA ALA A 249 -29.59 -41.09 -13.64
C ALA A 249 -28.22 -41.14 -14.38
N ARG A 250 -27.09 -41.72 -13.94
CA ARG A 250 -26.72 -42.66 -12.85
C ARG A 250 -25.17 -42.81 -12.79
N LEU A 251 -24.65 -42.98 -11.57
CA LEU A 251 -23.61 -43.92 -11.06
C LEU A 251 -22.38 -44.34 -11.90
N ARG A 252 -21.19 -44.34 -11.25
CA ARG A 252 -20.34 -45.56 -11.02
C ARG A 252 -19.18 -45.35 -10.02
N HIS A 253 -18.89 -46.46 -9.31
CA HIS A 253 -17.98 -46.77 -8.20
C HIS A 253 -16.45 -46.52 -8.39
N ARG A 254 -15.72 -46.34 -7.27
CA ARG A 254 -14.80 -47.38 -6.70
C ARG A 254 -14.22 -47.02 -5.32
N GLU A 255 -14.59 -47.82 -4.32
CA GLU A 255 -13.78 -48.07 -3.11
C GLU A 255 -12.79 -49.21 -3.38
N ALA A 256 -11.60 -49.14 -2.79
CA ALA A 256 -10.73 -50.30 -2.57
C ALA A 256 -10.11 -50.21 -1.16
N ARG A 257 -10.41 -51.22 -0.33
CA ARG A 257 -9.76 -51.52 0.95
C ARG A 257 -8.58 -52.47 0.72
N HIS A 258 -7.54 -52.36 1.56
CA HIS A 258 -6.58 -53.38 2.08
C HIS A 258 -5.23 -52.66 2.31
N GLY A 259 -4.44 -52.86 3.36
CA GLY A 259 -4.44 -53.74 4.51
C GLY A 259 -3.17 -53.43 5.32
N ARG A 260 -3.24 -53.55 6.66
CA ARG A 260 -2.10 -53.40 7.57
C ARG A 260 -0.99 -54.41 7.21
N ARG A 261 0.25 -53.94 6.98
CA ARG A 261 1.47 -54.76 7.12
C ARG A 261 2.57 -53.97 7.82
N GLY A 262 3.28 -54.68 8.68
CA GLY A 262 4.09 -54.16 9.78
C GLY A 262 5.40 -53.48 9.40
N ARG A 263 5.90 -52.71 10.36
CA ARG A 263 7.26 -52.15 10.38
C ARG A 263 8.25 -53.24 10.77
N PRO A 264 9.38 -53.40 10.06
CA PRO A 264 10.55 -54.08 10.63
C PRO A 264 11.38 -53.10 11.46
N ARG A 265 11.88 -53.59 12.60
CA ARG A 265 12.94 -52.96 13.40
C ARG A 265 14.29 -53.57 13.02
N ALA A 266 15.30 -52.71 13.13
CA ALA A 266 16.72 -52.94 13.40
C ALA A 266 17.70 -53.12 12.22
N ALA A 267 18.63 -52.16 12.10
CA ALA A 267 20.07 -52.42 12.24
C ALA A 267 20.80 -51.13 12.69
N ARG A 268 21.57 -51.25 13.79
CA ARG A 268 22.56 -50.27 14.26
C ARG A 268 23.91 -50.63 13.63
N ALA A 269 24.59 -49.65 13.02
CA ALA A 269 26.04 -49.45 12.85
C ALA A 269 26.22 -48.49 11.64
N GLY A 270 27.09 -47.49 11.60
CA GLY A 270 28.20 -47.13 12.47
C GLY A 270 28.42 -45.61 12.45
N ARG A 271 29.25 -45.16 13.40
CA ARG A 271 29.72 -43.78 13.53
C ARG A 271 30.72 -43.51 12.41
N GLY A 272 30.52 -42.42 11.68
CA GLY A 272 31.50 -41.82 10.76
C GLY A 272 31.41 -40.30 10.94
N GLU A 273 32.54 -39.69 11.20
CA GLU A 273 32.72 -38.32 11.71
C GLU A 273 32.31 -37.24 10.69
N CYS A 274 31.62 -36.20 11.15
CA CYS A 274 31.44 -34.95 10.41
C CYS A 274 32.71 -34.09 10.52
N PRO A 275 33.33 -33.61 9.42
CA PRO A 275 34.41 -32.64 9.52
C PRO A 275 33.87 -31.28 9.99
N GLY A 276 34.54 -30.72 10.98
CA GLY A 276 34.18 -29.47 11.65
C GLY A 276 34.09 -28.27 10.71
N HIS A 277 33.11 -27.42 10.97
CA HIS A 277 32.98 -26.10 10.37
C HIS A 277 34.13 -25.20 10.83
N GLY A 278 35.12 -25.00 9.96
CA GLY A 278 36.05 -23.90 10.06
C GLY A 278 35.34 -22.58 9.77
N HIS A 279 35.31 -21.68 10.75
CA HIS A 279 34.86 -20.30 10.57
C HIS A 279 35.76 -19.57 9.57
N VAL A 280 35.35 -19.49 8.31
CA VAL A 280 35.95 -18.54 7.35
C VAL A 280 35.29 -17.18 7.59
N ARG A 281 35.93 -16.35 8.42
CA ARG A 281 35.67 -14.91 8.47
C ARG A 281 36.17 -14.28 7.17
N ALA A 282 35.31 -14.19 6.17
CA ALA A 282 35.51 -13.24 5.09
C ALA A 282 35.32 -11.83 5.67
N ARG A 283 36.42 -11.09 5.86
CA ARG A 283 36.38 -9.68 6.20
C ARG A 283 35.94 -8.91 4.95
N LEU A 284 34.68 -8.52 4.88
CA LEU A 284 34.24 -7.42 4.01
C LEU A 284 35.02 -6.17 4.42
N HIS A 285 35.97 -5.75 3.59
CA HIS A 285 36.64 -4.46 3.73
C HIS A 285 35.70 -3.37 3.21
N VAL A 286 34.78 -2.91 4.05
CA VAL A 286 33.97 -1.72 3.79
C VAL A 286 34.87 -0.50 3.88
N VAL A 287 35.23 0.09 2.74
CA VAL A 287 35.89 1.41 2.69
C VAL A 287 34.80 2.48 2.63
N ALA A 288 34.09 2.69 3.74
CA ALA A 288 33.19 3.83 3.85
C ALA A 288 34.04 5.12 4.00
N ARG A 289 34.13 5.95 2.95
CA ARG A 289 34.58 7.34 3.12
C ARG A 289 33.53 8.11 3.93
N ARG A 290 33.98 9.02 4.81
CA ARG A 290 33.14 9.81 5.71
C ARG A 290 32.08 10.60 4.94
N ALA A 291 30.83 10.17 5.01
CA ALA A 291 29.68 11.00 4.64
C ALA A 291 29.58 12.20 5.59
N ASP A 292 29.34 13.37 4.99
CA ASP A 292 29.47 14.69 5.59
C ASP A 292 28.33 15.01 6.58
N ARG A 293 28.54 14.66 7.86
CA ARG A 293 27.63 15.04 8.96
C ARG A 293 27.93 16.46 9.46
N ARG A 294 27.61 17.53 8.72
CA ARG A 294 27.51 18.90 9.28
C ARG A 294 26.52 19.82 8.56
N ARG A 295 25.25 19.81 8.96
CA ARG A 295 24.41 21.02 9.03
C ARG A 295 23.66 21.05 10.35
N GLY A 296 24.18 21.85 11.28
CA GLY A 296 23.62 22.07 12.60
C GLY A 296 24.52 23.00 13.43
N ARG A 297 24.24 24.30 13.33
CA ARG A 297 24.58 25.41 14.25
C ARG A 297 25.93 25.30 15.00
N GLN A 298 26.93 26.08 14.56
CA GLN A 298 28.11 26.40 15.35
C GLN A 298 27.77 27.47 16.40
N HIS A 299 28.05 27.20 17.67
CA HIS A 299 28.14 28.21 18.73
C HIS A 299 29.62 28.52 18.98
N PRO A 300 30.06 29.79 18.93
CA PRO A 300 31.47 30.15 18.95
C PRO A 300 31.94 30.37 20.39
N ALA A 301 32.32 29.30 21.09
CA ALA A 301 33.21 29.36 22.27
C ALA A 301 33.44 27.94 22.79
N GLN A 302 34.56 27.32 22.41
CA GLN A 302 35.38 26.47 23.29
C GLN A 302 36.64 25.99 22.56
N HIS A 303 37.71 25.98 23.33
CA HIS A 303 39.10 26.18 22.94
C HIS A 303 39.86 24.93 22.45
N HIS A 304 40.89 25.22 21.65
CA HIS A 304 42.23 24.62 21.60
C HIS A 304 42.43 23.18 22.08
N ARG A 305 42.67 22.25 21.14
CA ARG A 305 43.82 21.33 21.16
C ARG A 305 44.24 20.96 19.73
N ARG A 306 45.50 21.23 19.38
CA ARG A 306 46.16 20.72 18.16
C ARG A 306 46.35 19.21 18.31
N ALA A 307 45.82 18.43 17.37
CA ALA A 307 46.19 17.02 17.19
C ALA A 307 47.10 16.94 15.95
N GLY A 308 48.34 16.48 16.15
CA GLY A 308 49.35 16.35 15.10
C GLY A 308 49.03 15.24 14.09
N SER A 309 49.49 15.43 12.86
CA SER A 309 49.41 14.48 11.75
C SER A 309 50.29 13.25 12.01
N ARG A 310 49.70 12.05 12.03
CA ARG A 310 50.45 10.79 11.87
C ARG A 310 50.51 10.42 10.39
N ALA A 311 51.72 10.10 9.93
CA ALA A 311 52.02 9.69 8.57
C ALA A 311 51.22 8.44 8.17
N ALA A 312 50.65 8.47 6.97
CA ALA A 312 49.98 7.34 6.34
C ALA A 312 50.99 6.21 6.11
N SER A 313 50.81 5.09 6.80
CA SER A 313 51.54 3.85 6.52
C SER A 313 51.20 3.37 5.11
N ARG A 314 52.24 3.12 4.31
CA ARG A 314 52.19 2.55 2.95
C ARG A 314 51.25 1.34 2.89
N PHE A 315 50.26 1.42 2.01
CA PHE A 315 49.42 0.28 1.63
C PHE A 315 50.24 -0.68 0.74
N PRO A 316 50.09 -2.00 0.87
CA PRO A 316 50.74 -2.96 -0.02
C PRO A 316 50.13 -2.88 -1.43
N GLU A 317 50.94 -3.16 -2.45
CA GLU A 317 50.56 -3.14 -3.86
C GLU A 317 49.34 -4.04 -4.14
N VAL A 318 48.42 -3.51 -4.97
CA VAL A 318 47.04 -3.99 -5.16
C VAL A 318 46.96 -4.88 -6.40
N GLY A 319 46.41 -6.09 -6.27
CA GLY A 319 46.22 -7.06 -7.35
C GLY A 319 44.97 -6.86 -8.23
N PRO A 320 44.82 -7.63 -9.33
CA PRO A 320 43.92 -7.36 -10.45
C PRO A 320 42.42 -7.67 -10.26
N ASP A 321 41.97 -8.10 -9.07
CA ASP A 321 40.63 -8.69 -8.86
C ASP A 321 39.52 -7.68 -8.46
N ARG A 322 39.78 -6.36 -8.58
CA ARG A 322 38.89 -5.29 -8.09
C ARG A 322 37.59 -5.07 -8.86
N ALA A 323 37.45 -5.60 -10.07
CA ALA A 323 36.24 -5.39 -10.88
C ALA A 323 34.96 -6.03 -10.27
N ARG A 324 35.13 -6.98 -9.34
CA ARG A 324 34.02 -7.68 -8.65
C ARG A 324 33.64 -7.08 -7.28
N ASP A 325 34.46 -6.18 -6.75
CA ASP A 325 34.25 -5.57 -5.43
C ASP A 325 33.55 -4.21 -5.59
N MET A 326 32.36 -4.09 -5.02
CA MET A 326 31.60 -2.85 -5.06
C MET A 326 32.09 -1.83 -4.00
N ASP A 327 32.34 -0.59 -4.42
CA ASP A 327 32.46 0.57 -3.51
C ASP A 327 31.07 1.16 -3.23
N PHE A 328 30.71 1.26 -1.94
CA PHE A 328 29.43 1.86 -1.50
C PHE A 328 29.54 3.38 -1.26
N GLY A 329 30.53 4.04 -1.86
CA GLY A 329 30.54 5.49 -2.04
C GLY A 329 30.24 5.83 -3.49
N LEU A 330 29.25 6.70 -3.73
CA LEU A 330 29.07 7.28 -5.06
C LEU A 330 30.28 8.16 -5.41
N SER A 331 30.69 8.12 -6.68
CA SER A 331 31.69 9.03 -7.24
C SER A 331 31.16 10.47 -7.31
N ASP A 332 32.07 11.43 -7.45
CA ASP A 332 31.68 12.84 -7.63
C ASP A 332 30.80 13.03 -8.89
N ASP A 333 31.07 12.29 -9.96
CA ASP A 333 30.27 12.31 -11.20
C ASP A 333 28.87 11.72 -10.99
N GLN A 334 28.75 10.62 -10.25
CA GLN A 334 27.46 10.02 -9.90
C GLN A 334 26.62 10.95 -9.02
N LEU A 335 27.26 11.64 -8.07
CA LEU A 335 26.60 12.66 -7.25
C LEU A 335 26.14 13.86 -8.10
N LEU A 336 26.97 14.30 -9.05
CA LEU A 336 26.65 15.39 -9.98
C LEU A 336 25.49 15.02 -10.90
N LEU A 337 25.46 13.80 -11.45
CA LEU A 337 24.34 13.28 -12.24
C LEU A 337 23.04 13.36 -11.43
N LYS A 338 23.05 12.82 -10.22
CA LYS A 338 21.89 12.78 -9.33
C LYS A 338 21.38 14.19 -8.97
N ASP A 339 22.29 15.11 -8.66
CA ASP A 339 21.96 16.51 -8.36
C ASP A 339 21.40 17.25 -9.60
N THR A 340 21.94 16.99 -10.78
CA THR A 340 21.49 17.60 -12.04
C THR A 340 20.07 17.15 -12.38
N VAL A 341 19.79 15.84 -12.33
CA VAL A 341 18.44 15.30 -12.57
C VAL A 341 17.45 15.83 -11.54
N ARG A 342 17.83 15.87 -10.26
CA ARG A 342 16.96 16.41 -9.19
C ARG A 342 16.58 17.86 -9.44
N ARG A 343 17.55 18.74 -9.69
CA ARG A 343 17.30 20.17 -9.91
C ARG A 343 16.44 20.41 -11.14
N TYR A 344 16.65 19.63 -12.20
CA TYR A 344 15.78 19.67 -13.38
C TYR A 344 14.34 19.29 -13.01
N LEU A 345 14.12 18.18 -12.31
CA LEU A 345 12.78 17.72 -11.92
C LEU A 345 12.08 18.69 -10.95
N GLU A 346 12.82 19.34 -10.04
CA GLU A 346 12.28 20.37 -9.15
C GLU A 346 11.76 21.60 -9.91
N SER A 347 12.37 21.94 -11.05
CA SER A 347 11.96 23.03 -11.94
C SER A 347 10.87 22.61 -12.91
N GLU A 348 11.10 21.53 -13.64
CA GLU A 348 10.34 21.15 -14.84
C GLU A 348 9.24 20.13 -14.56
N CYS A 349 9.29 19.42 -13.42
CA CYS A 349 8.29 18.42 -13.04
C CYS A 349 7.66 18.70 -11.65
N PRO A 350 7.15 19.92 -11.38
CA PRO A 350 6.38 20.17 -10.16
C PRO A 350 5.10 19.33 -10.15
N THR A 351 4.55 19.06 -8.97
CA THR A 351 3.34 18.21 -8.81
C THR A 351 2.12 18.75 -9.55
N THR A 352 2.05 20.07 -9.79
CA THR A 352 1.03 20.68 -10.66
C THR A 352 1.11 20.17 -12.10
N ARG A 353 2.32 20.03 -12.66
CA ARG A 353 2.52 19.45 -14.00
C ARG A 353 2.24 17.95 -13.99
N VAL A 354 2.67 17.22 -12.95
CA VAL A 354 2.36 15.79 -12.78
C VAL A 354 0.87 15.54 -12.85
N ARG A 355 0.07 16.34 -12.14
CA ARG A 355 -1.40 16.27 -12.16
C ARG A 355 -1.98 16.54 -13.55
N ALA A 356 -1.51 17.59 -14.23
CA ALA A 356 -1.94 17.91 -15.58
C ALA A 356 -1.66 16.75 -16.56
N ILE A 357 -0.51 16.09 -16.43
CA ILE A 357 -0.16 14.92 -17.25
C ILE A 357 -1.04 13.72 -16.90
N MET A 358 -1.33 13.46 -15.62
CA MET A 358 -2.22 12.37 -15.21
C MET A 358 -3.65 12.51 -15.74
N GLU A 359 -4.10 13.75 -15.96
CA GLU A 359 -5.41 14.07 -16.50
C GLU A 359 -5.42 14.05 -18.03
N SER A 360 -4.25 14.02 -18.68
CA SER A 360 -4.15 13.92 -20.13
C SER A 360 -4.48 12.51 -20.64
N GLU A 361 -4.94 12.45 -21.89
CA GLU A 361 -5.32 11.20 -22.56
C GLU A 361 -4.16 10.19 -22.61
N THR A 362 -2.96 10.66 -22.93
CA THR A 362 -1.77 9.81 -23.14
C THR A 362 -0.93 9.61 -21.89
N GLY A 363 -1.13 10.40 -20.83
CA GLY A 363 -0.26 10.38 -19.64
C GLY A 363 1.20 10.70 -19.96
N HIS A 364 1.46 11.41 -21.06
CA HIS A 364 2.78 11.73 -21.56
C HIS A 364 2.90 13.21 -21.93
N ASP A 365 4.02 13.80 -21.58
CA ASP A 365 4.41 15.15 -21.96
C ASP A 365 5.72 15.07 -22.77
N PRO A 366 5.66 15.29 -24.10
CA PRO A 366 6.82 15.23 -24.97
C PRO A 366 7.92 16.22 -24.58
N ALA A 367 7.57 17.39 -24.04
CA ALA A 367 8.56 18.41 -23.67
C ALA A 367 9.32 18.01 -22.40
N LEU A 368 8.63 17.42 -21.41
CA LEU A 368 9.28 16.88 -20.22
C LEU A 368 10.19 15.71 -20.59
N TRP A 369 9.74 14.81 -21.47
CA TRP A 369 10.54 13.69 -21.93
C TRP A 369 11.78 14.14 -22.72
N GLN A 370 11.60 15.10 -23.65
CA GLN A 370 12.72 15.63 -24.41
C GLN A 370 13.75 16.31 -23.51
N GLY A 371 13.33 17.09 -22.50
CA GLY A 371 14.28 17.73 -21.60
C GLY A 371 15.07 16.73 -20.72
N LEU A 372 14.46 15.58 -20.35
CA LEU A 372 15.21 14.47 -19.74
C LEU A 372 16.22 13.84 -20.72
N ALA A 373 15.84 13.71 -22.00
CA ALA A 373 16.74 13.20 -23.04
C ALA A 373 17.89 14.16 -23.34
N ASP A 374 17.66 15.48 -23.31
CA ASP A 374 18.68 16.51 -23.49
C ASP A 374 19.71 16.51 -22.34
N LEU A 375 19.31 16.08 -21.14
CA LEU A 375 20.22 15.79 -20.02
C LEU A 375 20.96 14.46 -20.16
N GLY A 376 20.66 13.67 -21.19
CA GLY A 376 21.24 12.36 -21.46
C GLY A 376 20.56 11.19 -20.74
N VAL A 377 19.47 11.41 -19.98
CA VAL A 377 18.82 10.38 -19.15
C VAL A 377 18.32 9.19 -19.99
N ALA A 378 17.78 9.47 -21.18
CA ALA A 378 17.28 8.43 -22.09
C ALA A 378 18.39 7.53 -22.67
N GLY A 379 19.63 8.05 -22.75
CA GLY A 379 20.77 7.40 -23.36
C GLY A 379 21.86 6.94 -22.39
N LEU A 380 21.67 7.04 -21.06
CA LEU A 380 22.73 6.77 -20.08
C LEU A 380 23.39 5.39 -20.30
N ALA A 381 22.59 4.33 -20.41
CA ALA A 381 23.05 2.96 -20.58
C ALA A 381 23.16 2.50 -22.04
N ILE A 382 23.01 3.41 -23.01
CA ILE A 382 23.19 3.13 -24.44
C ILE A 382 24.64 3.47 -24.81
N GLN A 383 25.29 2.63 -25.60
CA GLN A 383 26.70 2.83 -25.97
C GLN A 383 26.89 4.13 -26.76
N THR A 384 28.08 4.74 -26.60
CA THR A 384 28.46 5.99 -27.28
C THR A 384 28.42 5.88 -28.81
N ALA A 385 28.68 4.71 -29.37
CA ALA A 385 28.55 4.43 -30.81
C ALA A 385 27.10 4.63 -31.33
N HIS A 386 26.12 4.60 -30.45
CA HIS A 386 24.71 4.83 -30.75
C HIS A 386 24.19 6.15 -30.12
N GLY A 387 25.08 7.10 -29.79
CA GLY A 387 24.68 8.42 -29.28
C GLY A 387 24.27 8.46 -27.81
N GLY A 388 24.46 7.38 -27.04
CA GLY A 388 24.30 7.37 -25.59
C GLY A 388 25.60 7.70 -24.83
N SER A 389 25.58 7.52 -23.51
CA SER A 389 26.73 7.80 -22.63
C SER A 389 27.60 6.58 -22.35
N GLY A 390 27.10 5.37 -22.60
CA GLY A 390 27.79 4.11 -22.32
C GLY A 390 28.06 3.85 -20.83
N LEU A 391 27.26 4.46 -19.94
CA LEU A 391 27.32 4.25 -18.50
C LEU A 391 26.60 2.96 -18.10
N GLU A 392 26.71 2.60 -16.83
CA GLU A 392 26.22 1.31 -16.33
C GLU A 392 24.78 1.44 -15.79
N LEU A 393 24.19 0.30 -15.42
CA LEU A 393 22.84 0.29 -14.83
C LEU A 393 22.78 1.09 -13.53
N LEU A 394 23.90 1.25 -12.83
CA LEU A 394 23.97 2.05 -11.61
C LEU A 394 23.64 3.53 -11.87
N GLU A 395 24.20 4.16 -12.91
CA GLU A 395 23.88 5.54 -13.28
C GLU A 395 22.43 5.71 -13.73
N LEU A 396 21.93 4.74 -14.52
CA LEU A 396 20.52 4.75 -14.93
C LEU A 396 19.57 4.61 -13.74
N ALA A 397 19.92 3.78 -12.75
CA ALA A 397 19.14 3.62 -11.53
C ALA A 397 19.25 4.83 -10.58
N LEU A 398 20.38 5.56 -10.55
CA LEU A 398 20.47 6.86 -9.87
C LEU A 398 19.49 7.88 -10.45
N ALA A 399 19.32 7.90 -11.78
CA ALA A 399 18.28 8.71 -12.41
C ALA A 399 16.88 8.22 -12.00
N ALA A 400 16.62 6.91 -12.06
CA ALA A 400 15.34 6.32 -11.66
C ALA A 400 14.93 6.69 -10.22
N GLU A 401 15.89 6.76 -9.28
CA GLU A 401 15.64 7.22 -7.92
C GLU A 401 15.08 8.65 -7.88
N GLU A 402 15.70 9.59 -8.59
CA GLU A 402 15.21 10.98 -8.61
C GLU A 402 13.86 11.09 -9.34
N LEU A 403 13.67 10.31 -10.42
CA LEU A 403 12.39 10.24 -11.12
C LEU A 403 11.27 9.74 -10.20
N GLY A 404 11.52 8.70 -9.40
CA GLY A 404 10.59 8.19 -8.40
C GLY A 404 10.31 9.18 -7.27
N SER A 405 11.35 9.93 -6.84
CA SER A 405 11.20 11.01 -5.86
C SER A 405 10.27 12.12 -6.34
N ALA A 406 10.32 12.47 -7.63
CA ALA A 406 9.43 13.46 -8.24
C ALA A 406 8.08 12.88 -8.71
N CYS A 407 7.86 11.56 -8.61
CA CYS A 407 6.71 10.87 -9.22
C CYS A 407 6.58 11.17 -10.72
N THR A 408 7.71 11.16 -11.42
CA THR A 408 7.83 11.64 -12.81
C THR A 408 6.98 10.76 -13.74
N PRO A 409 6.03 11.33 -14.49
CA PRO A 409 5.32 10.64 -15.55
C PRO A 409 6.18 10.40 -16.78
N GLY A 410 5.86 9.37 -17.57
CA GLY A 410 6.43 9.19 -18.90
C GLY A 410 7.08 7.83 -19.14
N PRO A 411 7.72 7.66 -20.32
CA PRO A 411 8.09 6.35 -20.85
C PRO A 411 9.44 5.83 -20.36
N PHE A 412 10.10 6.50 -19.41
CA PHE A 412 11.47 6.17 -18.97
C PHE A 412 11.68 4.67 -18.71
N LEU A 413 10.84 4.04 -17.88
CA LEU A 413 10.97 2.62 -17.55
C LEU A 413 10.80 1.72 -18.79
N ALA A 414 9.84 2.05 -19.65
CA ALA A 414 9.59 1.32 -20.89
C ALA A 414 10.79 1.39 -21.84
N CYS A 415 11.29 2.60 -22.08
CA CYS A 415 12.45 2.84 -22.94
C CYS A 415 13.72 2.21 -22.37
N ALA A 416 13.95 2.28 -21.06
CA ALA A 416 15.10 1.68 -20.41
C ALA A 416 15.11 0.15 -20.54
N MET A 417 13.95 -0.50 -20.30
CA MET A 417 13.82 -1.95 -20.49
C MET A 417 13.99 -2.35 -21.96
N ALA A 418 13.44 -1.57 -22.88
CA ALA A 418 13.60 -1.82 -24.31
C ALA A 418 15.06 -1.64 -24.77
N ALA A 419 15.74 -0.60 -24.30
CA ALA A 419 17.16 -0.37 -24.57
C ALA A 419 18.01 -1.54 -24.06
N ALA A 420 17.78 -2.01 -22.83
CA ALA A 420 18.47 -3.17 -22.27
C ALA A 420 18.27 -4.43 -23.14
N ALA A 421 17.05 -4.68 -23.63
CA ALA A 421 16.77 -5.78 -24.54
C ALA A 421 17.47 -5.64 -25.90
N LEU A 422 17.46 -4.45 -26.51
CA LEU A 422 18.09 -4.17 -27.80
C LEU A 422 19.62 -4.27 -27.72
N VAL A 423 20.22 -3.76 -26.66
CA VAL A 423 21.66 -3.89 -26.38
C VAL A 423 22.05 -5.36 -26.21
N ALA A 424 21.22 -6.14 -25.52
CA ALA A 424 21.51 -7.55 -25.25
C ALA A 424 21.26 -8.49 -26.43
N GLY A 425 20.29 -8.19 -27.30
CA GLY A 425 19.82 -9.15 -28.32
C GLY A 425 19.54 -8.62 -29.71
N GLY A 426 19.65 -7.31 -29.94
CA GLY A 426 19.58 -6.73 -31.29
C GLY A 426 20.82 -7.08 -32.12
N ASP A 427 20.64 -7.35 -33.40
CA ASP A 427 21.75 -7.37 -34.36
C ASP A 427 22.22 -5.93 -34.69
N ALA A 428 23.32 -5.81 -35.43
CA ALA A 428 23.91 -4.51 -35.75
C ALA A 428 22.93 -3.58 -36.49
N ASP A 429 22.09 -4.12 -37.36
CA ASP A 429 21.08 -3.37 -38.12
C ASP A 429 19.95 -2.87 -37.19
N THR A 430 19.47 -3.74 -36.30
CA THR A 430 18.44 -3.38 -35.32
C THR A 430 18.97 -2.35 -34.32
N GLN A 431 20.19 -2.53 -33.81
CA GLN A 431 20.83 -1.61 -32.87
C GLN A 431 21.08 -0.24 -33.51
N SER A 432 21.69 -0.20 -34.70
CA SER A 432 21.94 1.06 -35.41
C SER A 432 20.67 1.82 -35.79
N ARG A 433 19.56 1.11 -36.00
CA ARG A 433 18.26 1.72 -36.30
C ARG A 433 17.56 2.30 -35.06
N TRP A 434 17.57 1.59 -33.93
CA TRP A 434 16.69 1.92 -32.80
C TRP A 434 17.40 2.56 -31.60
N LEU A 435 18.67 2.24 -31.33
CA LEU A 435 19.38 2.79 -30.19
C LEU A 435 19.64 4.30 -30.31
N PRO A 436 20.03 4.87 -31.49
CA PRO A 436 20.21 6.31 -31.61
C PRO A 436 18.97 7.16 -31.33
N PRO A 437 17.80 6.91 -31.94
CA PRO A 437 16.61 7.70 -31.63
C PRO A 437 16.09 7.46 -30.21
N LEU A 438 16.33 6.28 -29.61
CA LEU A 438 16.06 6.04 -28.18
C LEU A 438 16.93 6.91 -27.28
N ALA A 439 18.25 6.95 -27.54
CA ALA A 439 19.20 7.75 -26.76
C ALA A 439 18.88 9.25 -26.83
N ALA A 440 18.43 9.73 -28.00
CA ALA A 440 18.03 11.11 -28.22
C ALA A 440 16.62 11.46 -27.70
N GLY A 441 15.87 10.50 -27.17
CA GLY A 441 14.48 10.68 -26.73
C GLY A 441 13.46 10.84 -27.86
N GLN A 442 13.87 10.62 -29.11
CA GLN A 442 13.07 10.82 -30.33
C GLN A 442 12.19 9.62 -30.69
N ALA A 443 12.53 8.44 -30.17
CA ALA A 443 11.69 7.24 -30.28
C ALA A 443 11.31 6.72 -28.90
N ILE A 444 10.08 6.22 -28.80
CA ILE A 444 9.58 5.47 -27.64
C ILE A 444 9.50 4.01 -28.04
N VAL A 445 10.25 3.14 -27.38
CA VAL A 445 10.16 1.69 -27.56
C VAL A 445 9.78 1.06 -26.23
N THR A 446 8.85 0.12 -26.25
CA THR A 446 8.37 -0.57 -25.04
C THR A 446 8.59 -2.08 -25.11
N LEU A 447 8.43 -2.75 -23.97
CA LEU A 447 8.56 -4.20 -23.82
C LEU A 447 7.24 -4.81 -23.36
N ALA A 448 6.67 -5.67 -24.20
CA ALA A 448 5.48 -6.48 -23.93
C ALA A 448 5.88 -7.87 -23.42
N LEU A 449 6.05 -7.97 -22.10
CA LEU A 449 6.50 -9.19 -21.42
C LEU A 449 5.35 -10.02 -20.84
N ALA A 450 4.47 -9.40 -20.05
CA ALA A 450 3.42 -10.09 -19.29
C ALA A 450 2.47 -10.91 -20.16
N GLU A 451 1.96 -12.00 -19.58
CA GLU A 451 0.83 -12.76 -20.11
C GLU A 451 -0.40 -12.62 -19.19
N GLU A 452 -1.55 -13.09 -19.69
CA GLU A 452 -2.79 -13.17 -18.93
C GLU A 452 -2.60 -13.82 -17.55
N GLY A 453 -3.35 -13.32 -16.57
CA GLY A 453 -3.21 -13.75 -15.17
C GLY A 453 -1.98 -13.21 -14.45
N GLY A 454 -1.28 -12.22 -15.03
CA GLY A 454 -0.15 -11.55 -14.37
C GLY A 454 1.13 -12.38 -14.34
N VAL A 455 1.36 -13.18 -15.38
CA VAL A 455 2.56 -14.03 -15.48
C VAL A 455 3.69 -13.26 -16.17
N TRP A 456 4.83 -13.16 -15.51
CA TRP A 456 6.02 -12.42 -15.99
C TRP A 456 7.20 -13.33 -16.35
N ASP A 457 7.01 -14.65 -16.27
CA ASP A 457 8.04 -15.64 -16.53
C ASP A 457 8.08 -16.01 -18.01
N ALA A 458 9.24 -15.79 -18.64
CA ALA A 458 9.49 -16.12 -20.03
C ALA A 458 9.34 -17.62 -20.33
N ALA A 459 9.46 -18.51 -19.33
CA ALA A 459 9.22 -19.94 -19.51
C ALA A 459 7.71 -20.29 -19.67
N ARG A 460 6.82 -19.33 -19.39
CA ARG A 460 5.36 -19.54 -19.35
C ARG A 460 4.61 -18.69 -20.37
N LEU A 461 5.29 -18.27 -21.44
CA LEU A 461 4.70 -17.46 -22.51
C LEU A 461 3.56 -18.21 -23.21
N THR A 462 2.45 -17.52 -23.44
CA THR A 462 1.26 -17.99 -24.16
C THR A 462 1.12 -17.33 -25.52
N THR A 463 1.66 -16.12 -25.70
CA THR A 463 1.83 -15.49 -27.02
C THR A 463 2.77 -16.35 -27.89
N ARG A 464 2.41 -16.55 -29.15
CA ARG A 464 3.12 -17.45 -30.09
C ARG A 464 3.70 -16.68 -31.25
N ALA A 465 4.86 -17.13 -31.73
CA ALA A 465 5.44 -16.69 -32.98
C ALA A 465 5.59 -17.87 -33.94
N ARG A 466 5.07 -17.75 -35.17
CA ARG A 466 5.18 -18.74 -36.25
C ARG A 466 5.46 -18.02 -37.56
N ASP A 467 6.45 -18.46 -38.31
CA ASP A 467 6.84 -17.86 -39.60
C ASP A 467 7.04 -16.33 -39.55
N GLY A 468 7.62 -15.83 -38.44
CA GLY A 468 7.83 -14.39 -38.22
C GLY A 468 6.55 -13.59 -37.91
N ARG A 469 5.43 -14.27 -37.63
CA ARG A 469 4.15 -13.65 -37.28
C ARG A 469 3.75 -13.99 -35.84
N LEU A 470 3.19 -13.01 -35.15
CA LEU A 470 2.82 -13.08 -33.74
C LEU A 470 1.30 -13.22 -33.59
N ASP A 471 0.89 -14.10 -32.68
CA ASP A 471 -0.49 -14.31 -32.27
C ASP A 471 -0.58 -14.38 -30.74
N GLY A 472 -1.40 -13.53 -30.13
CA GLY A 472 -1.57 -13.51 -28.68
C GLY A 472 -2.02 -12.17 -28.13
N ARG A 473 -1.98 -12.04 -26.80
CA ARG A 473 -2.39 -10.83 -26.08
C ARG A 473 -1.44 -10.58 -24.92
N LYS A 474 -0.94 -9.35 -24.84
CA LYS A 474 0.00 -8.89 -23.82
C LYS A 474 -0.66 -7.82 -22.95
N PRO A 475 -1.09 -8.13 -21.72
CA PRO A 475 -1.57 -7.12 -20.79
C PRO A 475 -0.39 -6.32 -20.19
N PHE A 476 -0.71 -5.20 -19.55
CA PHE A 476 0.24 -4.41 -18.76
C PHE A 476 1.48 -3.93 -19.54
N VAL A 477 1.35 -3.60 -20.83
CA VAL A 477 2.46 -3.06 -21.63
C VAL A 477 2.57 -1.56 -21.36
N PRO A 478 3.70 -1.05 -20.83
CA PRO A 478 3.81 0.36 -20.50
C PRO A 478 3.90 1.22 -21.77
N ALA A 479 3.14 2.32 -21.82
CA ALA A 479 3.20 3.32 -22.89
C ALA A 479 3.06 2.77 -24.33
N ALA A 480 2.37 1.65 -24.54
CA ALA A 480 2.24 1.05 -25.87
C ALA A 480 1.42 1.93 -26.84
N SER A 481 0.43 2.65 -26.31
CA SER A 481 -0.39 3.61 -27.08
C SER A 481 0.43 4.74 -27.72
N ILE A 482 1.60 5.06 -27.15
CA ILE A 482 2.50 6.09 -27.65
C ILE A 482 3.85 5.53 -28.11
N ALA A 483 4.02 4.20 -28.21
CA ALA A 483 5.28 3.58 -28.61
C ALA A 483 5.43 3.49 -30.15
N ASP A 484 6.62 3.80 -30.65
CA ASP A 484 7.01 3.68 -32.06
C ASP A 484 7.38 2.24 -32.44
N ALA A 485 7.77 1.44 -31.46
CA ALA A 485 7.87 -0.01 -31.58
C ALA A 485 7.63 -0.73 -30.25
N ILE A 486 7.24 -1.99 -30.36
CA ILE A 486 6.98 -2.89 -29.25
C ILE A 486 7.89 -4.11 -29.41
N LEU A 487 8.71 -4.37 -28.40
CA LEU A 487 9.42 -5.63 -28.25
C LEU A 487 8.48 -6.64 -27.59
N VAL A 488 8.16 -7.73 -28.27
CA VAL A 488 7.14 -8.70 -27.86
C VAL A 488 7.81 -10.01 -27.48
N ALA A 489 7.71 -10.39 -26.21
CA ALA A 489 8.17 -11.70 -25.76
C ALA A 489 7.18 -12.76 -26.24
N ALA A 490 7.60 -13.74 -27.03
CA ALA A 490 6.72 -14.81 -27.51
C ALA A 490 7.42 -16.17 -27.47
N GLN A 491 6.62 -17.23 -27.61
CA GLN A 491 7.12 -18.59 -27.73
C GLN A 491 7.15 -18.99 -29.21
N ASP A 492 8.31 -19.43 -29.70
CA ASP A 492 8.44 -20.11 -30.99
C ASP A 492 8.91 -21.56 -30.82
N GLU A 493 9.26 -22.22 -31.93
CA GLU A 493 9.75 -23.60 -31.95
C GLU A 493 11.09 -23.77 -31.19
N GLY A 494 11.92 -22.72 -31.16
CA GLY A 494 13.22 -22.72 -30.49
C GLY A 494 13.16 -22.30 -29.02
N GLY A 495 12.02 -21.82 -28.54
CA GLY A 495 11.84 -21.40 -27.15
C GLY A 495 11.24 -20.00 -27.01
N PRO A 496 11.35 -19.42 -25.80
CA PRO A 496 11.07 -18.01 -25.58
C PRO A 496 12.01 -17.12 -26.39
N GLY A 497 11.46 -16.15 -27.12
CA GLY A 497 12.20 -15.18 -27.91
C GLY A 497 11.62 -13.77 -27.84
N LEU A 498 12.28 -12.81 -28.48
CA LEU A 498 11.86 -11.42 -28.52
C LEU A 498 11.72 -10.95 -29.96
N TRP A 499 10.59 -10.34 -30.30
CA TRP A 499 10.27 -9.84 -31.64
C TRP A 499 10.02 -8.34 -31.60
N LEU A 500 10.61 -7.60 -32.51
CA LEU A 500 10.34 -6.20 -32.71
C LEU A 500 9.15 -6.02 -33.66
N VAL A 501 8.12 -5.31 -33.21
CA VAL A 501 6.94 -4.92 -33.98
C VAL A 501 6.89 -3.41 -34.06
N ALA A 502 6.95 -2.85 -35.27
CA ALA A 502 6.84 -1.41 -35.49
C ALA A 502 5.39 -0.92 -35.29
N ARG A 503 5.22 0.35 -34.90
CA ARG A 503 3.92 1.00 -34.85
C ARG A 503 3.21 0.88 -36.19
N GLY A 504 1.92 0.57 -36.15
CA GLY A 504 1.07 0.44 -37.35
C GLY A 504 1.24 -0.88 -38.10
N ALA A 505 2.03 -1.83 -37.58
CA ALA A 505 2.06 -3.18 -38.13
C ALA A 505 0.65 -3.79 -38.16
N ALA A 506 0.32 -4.46 -39.28
CA ALA A 506 -0.98 -5.08 -39.47
C ALA A 506 -1.28 -6.12 -38.38
N GLY A 507 -2.50 -6.13 -37.87
CA GLY A 507 -2.96 -7.09 -36.85
C GLY A 507 -2.59 -6.72 -35.41
N VAL A 508 -2.02 -5.53 -35.17
CA VAL A 508 -1.82 -4.99 -33.81
C VAL A 508 -3.08 -4.23 -33.38
N ASP A 509 -3.57 -4.56 -32.18
CA ASP A 509 -4.61 -3.79 -31.48
C ASP A 509 -4.06 -3.30 -30.14
N VAL A 510 -4.29 -2.04 -29.79
CA VAL A 510 -3.80 -1.44 -28.54
C VAL A 510 -4.97 -0.83 -27.79
N ALA A 511 -5.23 -1.33 -26.59
CA ALA A 511 -6.32 -0.88 -25.73
C ALA A 511 -5.77 -0.32 -24.41
N PRO A 512 -6.05 0.95 -24.06
CA PRO A 512 -5.63 1.54 -22.79
C PRO A 512 -6.18 0.77 -21.58
N LEU A 513 -5.31 0.55 -20.58
CA LEU A 513 -5.68 -0.06 -19.31
C LEU A 513 -5.72 1.00 -18.21
N ARG A 514 -6.88 1.16 -17.57
CA ARG A 514 -7.02 2.06 -16.42
C ARG A 514 -6.40 1.43 -15.18
N GLY A 515 -5.17 1.85 -14.86
CA GLY A 515 -4.45 1.47 -13.64
C GLY A 515 -4.65 2.46 -12.49
N THR A 516 -4.25 2.05 -11.28
CA THR A 516 -4.25 2.89 -10.08
C THR A 516 -3.28 4.06 -10.20
N ASP A 517 -2.10 3.82 -10.75
CA ASP A 517 -1.14 4.88 -11.09
C ASP A 517 -1.48 5.47 -12.46
N MET A 518 -1.70 6.78 -12.48
CA MET A 518 -1.99 7.51 -13.72
C MET A 518 -0.75 8.21 -14.29
N THR A 519 0.38 8.19 -13.57
CA THR A 519 1.67 8.71 -14.05
C THR A 519 2.39 7.71 -14.96
N ARG A 520 2.03 6.43 -14.88
CA ARG A 520 2.52 5.35 -15.76
C ARG A 520 1.36 4.66 -16.45
N ARG A 521 1.12 5.02 -17.71
CA ARG A 521 0.07 4.38 -18.52
C ARG A 521 0.46 2.96 -18.88
N LEU A 522 -0.51 2.07 -18.74
CA LEU A 522 -0.44 0.69 -19.19
C LEU A 522 -1.47 0.49 -20.28
N ASP A 523 -1.15 -0.39 -21.21
CA ASP A 523 -2.01 -0.80 -22.31
C ASP A 523 -2.09 -2.33 -22.34
N THR A 524 -3.11 -2.85 -23.02
CA THR A 524 -3.14 -4.23 -23.47
C THR A 524 -2.96 -4.26 -24.97
N VAL A 525 -2.06 -5.11 -25.46
CA VAL A 525 -1.72 -5.21 -26.87
C VAL A 525 -2.12 -6.59 -27.40
N GLY A 526 -2.99 -6.62 -28.40
CA GLY A 526 -3.37 -7.81 -29.16
C GLY A 526 -2.53 -7.94 -30.42
N PHE A 527 -2.20 -9.19 -30.78
CA PHE A 527 -1.49 -9.55 -32.01
C PHE A 527 -2.29 -10.62 -32.74
N THR A 528 -2.58 -10.38 -34.02
CA THR A 528 -3.27 -11.33 -34.91
C THR A 528 -2.48 -11.45 -36.21
N ALA A 529 -1.78 -12.57 -36.37
CA ALA A 529 -0.84 -12.81 -37.45
C ALA A 529 0.05 -11.58 -37.74
N THR A 530 0.59 -10.94 -36.70
CA THR A 530 1.31 -9.67 -36.82
C THR A 530 2.76 -9.90 -37.22
N PRO A 531 3.28 -9.29 -38.31
CA PRO A 531 4.67 -9.43 -38.69
C PRO A 531 5.61 -8.79 -37.66
N GLY A 532 6.68 -9.49 -37.29
CA GLY A 532 7.72 -8.98 -36.39
C GLY A 532 9.11 -9.50 -36.72
N THR A 533 10.14 -8.69 -36.41
CA THR A 533 11.55 -9.04 -36.61
C THR A 533 12.11 -9.71 -35.36
N LYS A 534 12.56 -10.97 -35.47
CA LYS A 534 13.13 -11.71 -34.34
C LYS A 534 14.51 -11.18 -33.96
N LEU A 535 14.76 -10.97 -32.67
CA LEU A 535 16.07 -10.63 -32.12
C LEU A 535 16.93 -11.89 -31.93
N ALA A 536 18.26 -11.74 -32.07
CA ALA A 536 19.20 -12.85 -32.07
C ALA A 536 19.27 -13.57 -30.70
N ALA A 537 19.39 -12.82 -29.60
CA ALA A 537 19.53 -13.38 -28.25
C ALA A 537 18.21 -13.34 -27.45
N GLY A 538 17.14 -13.87 -28.03
CA GLY A 538 15.76 -13.70 -27.54
C GLY A 538 15.55 -13.89 -26.02
N ARG A 539 15.86 -15.07 -25.47
CA ARG A 539 15.66 -15.36 -24.03
C ARG A 539 16.58 -14.52 -23.13
N ALA A 540 17.87 -14.46 -23.45
CA ALA A 540 18.84 -13.70 -22.66
C ALA A 540 18.51 -12.20 -22.63
N ALA A 541 18.03 -11.65 -23.75
CA ALA A 541 17.58 -10.26 -23.83
C ALA A 541 16.32 -10.00 -22.99
N ILE A 542 15.38 -10.96 -22.93
CA ILE A 542 14.21 -10.88 -22.05
C ILE A 542 14.66 -10.83 -20.58
N ASP A 543 15.51 -11.78 -20.17
CA ASP A 543 15.94 -11.89 -18.77
C ASP A 543 16.75 -10.63 -18.36
N ARG A 544 17.65 -10.16 -19.23
CA ARG A 544 18.44 -8.94 -18.97
C ARG A 544 17.56 -7.69 -18.87
N ALA A 545 16.58 -7.52 -19.76
CA ALA A 545 15.65 -6.40 -19.70
C ALA A 545 14.73 -6.45 -18.47
N ARG A 546 14.27 -7.65 -18.09
CA ARG A 546 13.47 -7.87 -16.89
C ARG A 546 14.25 -7.46 -15.65
N ASP A 547 15.47 -7.96 -15.49
CA ASP A 547 16.28 -7.65 -14.31
C ASP A 547 16.68 -6.18 -14.22
N ALA A 548 17.00 -5.53 -15.35
CA ALA A 548 17.17 -4.08 -15.39
C ALA A 548 15.91 -3.36 -14.89
N GLY A 549 14.73 -3.76 -15.38
CA GLY A 549 13.44 -3.23 -14.91
C GLY A 549 13.22 -3.42 -13.40
N LEU A 550 13.60 -4.57 -12.83
CA LEU A 550 13.50 -4.83 -11.39
C LEU A 550 14.38 -3.88 -10.56
N VAL A 551 15.62 -3.63 -11.01
CA VAL A 551 16.55 -2.70 -10.35
C VAL A 551 16.04 -1.26 -10.45
N LEU A 552 15.57 -0.85 -11.63
CA LEU A 552 15.05 0.51 -11.84
C LEU A 552 13.79 0.78 -11.00
N LEU A 553 12.89 -0.19 -10.90
CA LEU A 553 11.72 -0.10 -10.00
C LEU A 553 12.14 -0.06 -8.53
N ALA A 554 13.19 -0.78 -8.14
CA ALA A 554 13.69 -0.74 -6.78
C ALA A 554 14.26 0.65 -6.43
N ALA A 555 14.98 1.29 -7.37
CA ALA A 555 15.48 2.64 -7.22
C ALA A 555 14.37 3.70 -7.22
N ASP A 556 13.38 3.62 -8.13
CA ASP A 556 12.19 4.50 -8.16
C ASP A 556 11.42 4.41 -6.83
N ALA A 557 11.20 3.18 -6.33
CA ALA A 557 10.54 2.94 -5.05
C ALA A 557 11.31 3.52 -3.86
N TYR A 558 12.65 3.43 -3.86
CA TYR A 558 13.48 4.09 -2.84
C TYR A 558 13.30 5.61 -2.87
N GLY A 559 13.35 6.22 -4.06
CA GLY A 559 13.17 7.65 -4.25
C GLY A 559 11.79 8.14 -3.80
N GLY A 560 10.74 7.37 -4.13
CA GLY A 560 9.38 7.62 -3.70
C GLY A 560 9.21 7.49 -2.17
N ALA A 561 9.78 6.45 -1.56
CA ALA A 561 9.75 6.26 -0.11
C ALA A 561 10.44 7.41 0.63
N ARG A 562 11.61 7.85 0.14
CA ARG A 562 12.32 9.03 0.65
C ARG A 562 11.46 10.28 0.56
N ARG A 563 10.79 10.49 -0.58
CA ARG A 563 9.89 11.64 -0.75
C ARG A 563 8.72 11.62 0.23
N CYS A 564 8.09 10.46 0.45
CA CYS A 564 7.03 10.31 1.45
C CYS A 564 7.52 10.66 2.86
N LEU A 565 8.72 10.20 3.25
CA LEU A 565 9.34 10.55 4.52
C LEU A 565 9.58 12.07 4.60
N ASP A 566 10.19 12.68 3.59
CA ASP A 566 10.50 14.12 3.54
C ASP A 566 9.24 15.01 3.63
N MET A 567 8.17 14.63 2.91
CA MET A 567 6.88 15.32 3.00
C MET A 567 6.28 15.20 4.41
N THR A 568 6.34 14.01 5.00
CA THR A 568 5.75 13.75 6.30
C THR A 568 6.50 14.43 7.43
N VAL A 569 7.84 14.48 7.38
CA VAL A 569 8.64 15.25 8.34
C VAL A 569 8.28 16.74 8.26
N ARG A 570 8.20 17.32 7.06
CA ARG A 570 7.79 18.73 6.89
C ARG A 570 6.39 19.01 7.41
N TYR A 571 5.44 18.12 7.11
CA TYR A 571 4.08 18.23 7.64
C TYR A 571 4.06 18.12 9.17
N ALA A 572 4.79 17.16 9.73
CA ALA A 572 4.84 16.95 11.18
C ALA A 572 5.44 18.14 11.95
N LEU A 573 6.36 18.88 11.33
CA LEU A 573 6.98 20.07 11.92
C LEU A 573 6.08 21.32 11.88
N SER A 574 5.08 21.36 11.00
CA SER A 574 4.22 22.54 10.78
C SER A 574 2.79 22.34 11.27
N ARG A 575 2.26 21.11 11.22
CA ARG A 575 0.90 20.82 11.65
C ARG A 575 0.80 20.83 13.16
N GLU A 576 -0.07 21.67 13.72
CA GLU A 576 -0.34 21.71 15.15
C GLU A 576 -1.63 20.97 15.53
N GLN A 577 -1.59 20.23 16.63
CA GLN A 577 -2.74 19.65 17.33
C GLN A 577 -2.46 19.66 18.84
N PHE A 578 -3.49 19.86 19.66
CA PHE A 578 -3.35 19.98 21.12
C PHE A 578 -2.31 21.04 21.54
N GLY A 579 -2.25 22.15 20.79
CA GLY A 579 -1.40 23.31 21.10
C GLY A 579 0.10 23.15 20.80
N GLN A 580 0.51 22.13 20.03
CA GLN A 580 1.91 21.94 19.62
C GLN A 580 2.02 21.22 18.27
N PRO A 581 3.17 21.32 17.57
CA PRO A 581 3.42 20.55 16.36
C PRO A 581 3.29 19.04 16.59
N ILE A 582 2.68 18.31 15.66
CA ILE A 582 2.47 16.87 15.82
C ILE A 582 3.80 16.10 15.91
N GLY A 583 4.87 16.62 15.31
CA GLY A 583 6.22 16.08 15.42
C GLY A 583 6.81 16.14 16.84
N ALA A 584 6.18 16.85 17.79
CA ALA A 584 6.59 16.83 19.20
C ALA A 584 6.19 15.53 19.91
N PHE A 585 5.11 14.87 19.47
CA PHE A 585 4.60 13.64 20.09
C PHE A 585 5.52 12.44 19.82
N GLN A 586 5.84 11.69 20.87
CA GLN A 586 6.72 10.51 20.80
C GLN A 586 6.22 9.46 19.80
N GLY A 587 4.90 9.26 19.70
CA GLY A 587 4.31 8.32 18.74
C GLY A 587 4.62 8.67 17.28
N VAL A 588 4.62 9.96 16.93
CA VAL A 588 4.98 10.44 15.59
C VAL A 588 6.50 10.33 15.36
N LYS A 589 7.31 10.73 16.35
CA LYS A 589 8.77 10.64 16.26
C LYS A 589 9.27 9.23 16.04
N HIS A 590 8.76 8.25 16.79
CA HIS A 590 9.19 6.86 16.66
C HIS A 590 8.82 6.30 15.29
N GLN A 591 7.60 6.52 14.80
CA GLN A 591 7.22 6.06 13.46
C GLN A 591 8.14 6.61 12.36
N LEU A 592 8.47 7.90 12.41
CA LEU A 592 9.37 8.54 11.44
C LEU A 592 10.82 8.05 11.59
N ALA A 593 11.30 7.87 12.82
CA ALA A 593 12.65 7.37 13.08
C ALA A 593 12.82 5.91 12.67
N ASP A 594 11.81 5.07 12.92
CA ASP A 594 11.79 3.66 12.50
C ASP A 594 11.79 3.57 10.97
N LEU A 595 10.94 4.36 10.30
CA LEU A 595 10.91 4.41 8.84
C LEU A 595 12.25 4.86 8.26
N ALA A 596 12.88 5.90 8.83
CA ALA A 596 14.20 6.36 8.41
C ALA A 596 15.29 5.28 8.63
N THR A 597 15.24 4.56 9.75
CA THR A 597 16.20 3.50 10.08
C THR A 597 16.06 2.29 9.16
N GLU A 598 14.88 2.02 8.64
CA GLU A 598 14.66 0.99 7.61
C GLU A 598 15.08 1.48 6.22
N LEU A 599 14.82 2.75 5.89
CA LEU A 599 15.09 3.31 4.57
C LEU A 599 16.56 3.59 4.30
N GLU A 600 17.28 4.27 5.19
CA GLU A 600 18.69 4.62 4.98
C GLU A 600 19.58 3.43 4.56
N PRO A 601 19.58 2.28 5.26
CA PRO A 601 20.43 1.15 4.89
C PRO A 601 19.97 0.43 3.61
N ALA A 602 18.70 0.55 3.22
CA ALA A 602 18.12 -0.13 2.07
C ALA A 602 18.67 0.36 0.72
N LEU A 603 19.31 1.54 0.68
CA LEU A 603 20.01 2.10 -0.49
C LEU A 603 21.00 1.09 -1.09
N SER A 604 21.72 0.37 -0.22
CA SER A 604 22.74 -0.61 -0.62
C SER A 604 22.19 -1.77 -1.47
N LEU A 605 20.90 -2.08 -1.35
CA LEU A 605 20.28 -3.22 -2.04
C LEU A 605 20.21 -3.00 -3.55
N TRP A 606 19.65 -1.86 -3.98
CA TRP A 606 19.54 -1.59 -5.41
C TRP A 606 20.89 -1.17 -6.01
N TRP A 607 21.76 -0.51 -5.24
CA TRP A 607 23.13 -0.24 -5.67
C TRP A 607 23.89 -1.53 -6.02
N TYR A 608 23.86 -2.51 -5.12
CA TYR A 608 24.51 -3.79 -5.39
C TYR A 608 23.82 -4.58 -6.49
N ALA A 609 22.49 -4.54 -6.59
CA ALA A 609 21.77 -5.18 -7.68
C ALA A 609 22.11 -4.57 -9.05
N ALA A 610 22.26 -3.24 -9.13
CA ALA A 610 22.72 -2.55 -10.33
C ALA A 610 24.15 -2.93 -10.68
N HIS A 611 25.08 -2.90 -9.71
CA HIS A 611 26.46 -3.32 -9.93
C HIS A 611 26.57 -4.79 -10.36
N ALA A 612 25.79 -5.69 -9.74
CA ALA A 612 25.78 -7.11 -10.10
C ALA A 612 25.26 -7.35 -11.53
N HIS A 613 24.36 -6.51 -12.03
CA HIS A 613 23.83 -6.61 -13.40
C HIS A 613 24.93 -6.50 -14.47
N ASP A 614 25.93 -5.67 -14.23
CA ASP A 614 27.02 -5.38 -15.18
C ASP A 614 28.29 -6.16 -14.87
N HIS A 615 28.62 -6.37 -13.59
CA HIS A 615 29.92 -6.93 -13.19
C HIS A 615 29.86 -8.33 -12.56
N VAL A 616 28.68 -8.79 -12.12
CA VAL A 616 28.54 -10.10 -11.45
C VAL A 616 27.30 -10.86 -11.98
N PRO A 617 27.29 -11.26 -13.27
CA PRO A 617 26.10 -11.82 -13.93
C PRO A 617 25.49 -13.02 -13.21
N GLU A 618 26.31 -13.87 -12.58
CA GLU A 618 25.86 -15.04 -11.82
C GLU A 618 25.05 -14.68 -10.55
N ARG A 619 25.07 -13.41 -10.14
CA ARG A 619 24.31 -12.88 -9.00
C ARG A 619 23.22 -11.89 -9.40
N ALA A 620 23.23 -11.40 -10.63
CA ALA A 620 22.35 -10.33 -11.10
C ALA A 620 20.87 -10.63 -10.83
N GLU A 621 20.36 -11.75 -11.35
CA GLU A 621 18.94 -12.14 -11.25
C GLU A 621 18.43 -12.17 -9.80
N ARG A 622 19.22 -12.79 -8.91
CA ARG A 622 18.83 -12.97 -7.51
C ARG A 622 18.78 -11.63 -6.77
N HIS A 623 19.77 -10.76 -6.99
CA HIS A 623 19.84 -9.48 -6.30
C HIS A 623 18.84 -8.46 -6.85
N ALA A 624 18.54 -8.51 -8.16
CA ALA A 624 17.45 -7.73 -8.75
C ALA A 624 16.09 -8.11 -8.14
N ALA A 625 15.80 -9.40 -8.00
CA ALA A 625 14.58 -9.88 -7.35
C ALA A 625 14.50 -9.46 -5.86
N LEU A 626 15.59 -9.60 -5.10
CA LEU A 626 15.63 -9.21 -3.69
C LEU A 626 15.48 -7.70 -3.50
N ALA A 627 16.16 -6.88 -4.30
CA ALA A 627 16.08 -5.43 -4.24
C ALA A 627 14.64 -4.97 -4.56
N LYS A 628 14.05 -5.48 -5.64
CA LYS A 628 12.66 -5.20 -6.01
C LYS A 628 11.70 -5.56 -4.87
N ALA A 629 11.80 -6.77 -4.33
CA ALA A 629 10.90 -7.24 -3.27
C ALA A 629 10.99 -6.39 -2.00
N HIS A 630 12.21 -6.05 -1.57
CA HIS A 630 12.41 -5.32 -0.32
C HIS A 630 12.01 -3.85 -0.44
N LEU A 631 12.47 -3.16 -1.49
CA LEU A 631 12.28 -1.72 -1.63
C LEU A 631 10.84 -1.35 -1.98
N THR A 632 10.11 -2.20 -2.71
CA THR A 632 8.69 -1.93 -3.00
C THR A 632 7.78 -2.20 -1.80
N ASP A 633 8.10 -3.18 -0.93
CA ASP A 633 7.40 -3.35 0.35
C ASP A 633 7.70 -2.19 1.32
N LEU A 634 8.94 -1.71 1.35
CA LEU A 634 9.31 -0.55 2.16
C LEU A 634 8.60 0.72 1.67
N TYR A 635 8.48 0.90 0.35
CA TYR A 635 7.74 2.03 -0.22
C TYR A 635 6.25 1.99 0.11
N ASP A 636 5.60 0.83 0.02
CA ASP A 636 4.21 0.65 0.48
C ASP A 636 4.05 0.98 1.97
N ARG A 637 5.00 0.57 2.82
CA ARG A 637 5.00 0.96 4.24
C ARG A 637 5.18 2.46 4.42
N ALA A 638 6.09 3.09 3.67
CA ALA A 638 6.34 4.53 3.74
C ALA A 638 5.09 5.35 3.37
N THR A 639 4.35 4.94 2.34
CA THR A 639 3.11 5.64 1.93
C THR A 639 1.99 5.47 2.95
N ARG A 640 1.88 4.29 3.59
CA ARG A 640 0.93 4.06 4.71
C ARG A 640 1.23 4.95 5.90
N VAL A 641 2.47 4.93 6.40
CA VAL A 641 2.90 5.78 7.53
C VAL A 641 2.69 7.26 7.19
N ALA A 642 3.06 7.68 5.98
CA ALA A 642 2.82 9.05 5.54
C ALA A 642 1.32 9.39 5.55
N THR A 643 0.46 8.52 5.03
CA THR A 643 -0.99 8.75 4.98
C THR A 643 -1.58 8.85 6.40
N GLU A 644 -1.21 7.93 7.28
CA GLU A 644 -1.63 7.91 8.68
C GLU A 644 -1.22 9.20 9.42
N LEU A 645 0.02 9.65 9.26
CA LEU A 645 0.54 10.84 9.94
C LEU A 645 0.01 12.15 9.37
N HIS A 646 -0.37 12.18 8.09
CA HIS A 646 -1.09 13.32 7.52
C HIS A 646 -2.56 13.35 7.98
N GLY A 647 -3.14 12.19 8.32
CA GLY A 647 -4.54 12.06 8.68
C GLY A 647 -5.44 12.16 7.45
N GLY A 648 -6.66 12.67 7.60
CA GLY A 648 -7.64 12.76 6.51
C GLY A 648 -7.08 13.40 5.23
N ILE A 649 -6.29 14.48 5.35
CA ILE A 649 -5.74 15.20 4.19
C ILE A 649 -4.78 14.31 3.37
N GLY A 650 -4.07 13.37 4.00
CA GLY A 650 -3.20 12.43 3.30
C GLY A 650 -3.96 11.45 2.40
N PHE A 651 -5.26 11.28 2.64
CA PHE A 651 -6.15 10.43 1.85
C PHE A 651 -6.88 11.18 0.73
N THR A 652 -6.73 12.50 0.65
CA THR A 652 -7.47 13.34 -0.30
C THR A 652 -6.70 13.64 -1.58
N TRP A 653 -7.41 14.05 -2.62
CA TRP A 653 -6.86 14.46 -3.91
C TRP A 653 -6.16 15.81 -3.83
N GLU A 654 -6.54 16.65 -2.87
CA GLU A 654 -6.08 18.03 -2.67
C GLU A 654 -4.61 18.08 -2.23
N TYR A 655 -4.12 17.02 -1.58
CA TYR A 655 -2.73 16.92 -1.15
C TYR A 655 -1.96 15.88 -1.97
N ASP A 656 -0.76 16.21 -2.41
CA ASP A 656 -0.02 15.42 -3.41
C ASP A 656 0.42 14.02 -2.95
N LEU A 657 0.26 13.66 -1.67
CA LEU A 657 0.73 12.37 -1.14
C LEU A 657 0.15 11.17 -1.90
N HIS A 658 -1.09 11.27 -2.39
CA HIS A 658 -1.74 10.19 -3.14
C HIS A 658 -1.00 9.82 -4.42
N LEU A 659 -0.21 10.74 -5.00
CA LEU A 659 0.60 10.48 -6.19
C LEU A 659 1.60 9.34 -5.91
N TRP A 660 2.34 9.45 -4.81
CA TRP A 660 3.31 8.43 -4.39
C TRP A 660 2.63 7.17 -3.85
N PHE A 661 1.46 7.28 -3.22
CA PHE A 661 0.69 6.09 -2.84
C PHE A 661 0.34 5.25 -4.07
N ARG A 662 -0.21 5.88 -5.11
CA ARG A 662 -0.59 5.21 -6.36
C ARG A 662 0.63 4.65 -7.11
N ARG A 663 1.74 5.40 -7.15
CA ARG A 663 3.03 4.94 -7.71
C ARG A 663 3.56 3.70 -6.97
N ALA A 664 3.49 3.67 -5.64
CA ALA A 664 3.89 2.51 -4.85
C ALA A 664 3.07 1.25 -5.18
N VAL A 665 1.76 1.40 -5.43
CA VAL A 665 0.90 0.29 -5.88
C VAL A 665 1.37 -0.25 -7.23
N PHE A 666 1.68 0.63 -8.18
CA PHE A 666 2.26 0.22 -9.47
C PHE A 666 3.57 -0.52 -9.27
N ASP A 667 4.52 0.10 -8.55
CA ASP A 667 5.86 -0.44 -8.37
C ASP A 667 5.81 -1.81 -7.70
N ARG A 668 4.95 -1.98 -6.69
CA ARG A 668 4.76 -3.26 -6.01
C ARG A 668 4.27 -4.36 -6.95
N SER A 669 3.37 -4.06 -7.89
CA SER A 669 2.72 -5.07 -8.74
C SER A 669 3.42 -5.35 -10.08
N PHE A 670 4.03 -4.33 -10.68
CA PHE A 670 4.65 -4.44 -12.01
C PHE A 670 5.91 -5.32 -11.96
N LEU A 671 6.09 -6.18 -12.98
CA LEU A 671 7.13 -7.22 -13.05
C LEU A 671 7.10 -8.28 -11.92
N GLY A 672 5.99 -8.41 -11.21
CA GLY A 672 5.81 -9.36 -10.11
C GLY A 672 5.93 -8.71 -8.73
N ASP A 673 5.22 -9.28 -7.77
CA ASP A 673 5.12 -8.81 -6.40
C ASP A 673 6.28 -9.28 -5.51
N ALA A 674 6.34 -8.74 -4.29
CA ALA A 674 7.41 -9.06 -3.36
C ALA A 674 7.42 -10.55 -2.94
N GLU A 675 6.27 -11.22 -2.89
CA GLU A 675 6.18 -12.65 -2.56
C GLU A 675 6.80 -13.51 -3.67
N SER A 676 6.38 -13.31 -4.92
CA SER A 676 6.92 -14.03 -6.07
C SER A 676 8.42 -13.81 -6.26
N HIS A 677 8.94 -12.61 -6.01
CA HIS A 677 10.37 -12.33 -6.10
C HIS A 677 11.18 -12.93 -4.95
N ARG A 678 10.63 -13.02 -3.74
CA ARG A 678 11.28 -13.76 -2.63
C ARG A 678 11.37 -15.26 -2.93
N LEU A 679 10.30 -15.84 -3.49
CA LEU A 679 10.30 -17.23 -3.94
C LEU A 679 11.34 -17.44 -5.05
N ARG A 680 11.33 -16.60 -6.10
CA ARG A 680 12.37 -16.63 -7.16
C ARG A 680 13.77 -16.54 -6.59
N ALA A 681 14.01 -15.65 -5.63
CA ALA A 681 15.33 -15.49 -5.01
C ALA A 681 15.76 -16.68 -4.14
N ALA A 682 14.80 -17.42 -3.56
CA ALA A 682 15.05 -18.66 -2.83
C ALA A 682 15.38 -19.82 -3.79
N ASP A 683 14.61 -19.95 -4.88
CA ASP A 683 14.86 -20.95 -5.93
C ASP A 683 16.25 -20.76 -6.55
N LEU A 684 16.62 -19.50 -6.88
CA LEU A 684 17.95 -19.14 -7.39
C LEU A 684 19.08 -19.40 -6.37
N ALA A 685 18.76 -19.51 -5.08
CA ALA A 685 19.71 -19.87 -4.03
C ALA A 685 19.78 -21.39 -3.78
N GLY A 686 18.93 -22.18 -4.44
CA GLY A 686 18.81 -23.63 -4.26
C GLY A 686 18.19 -24.03 -2.91
N TRP A 687 17.23 -23.24 -2.40
CA TRP A 687 16.57 -23.46 -1.11
C TRP A 687 15.35 -24.37 -1.19
#